data_AF-D3BH75-F1
#
_entry.id   AF-D3BH75-F1
#
_cell.length_a   1.000
_cell.length_b   1.000
_cell.length_c   1.000
_cell.angle_alpha   90.00
_cell.angle_beta   90.00
_cell.angle_gamma   90.00
#
_symmetry.space_group_name_H-M   'P 1'
#
loop_
_entity.id
_entity.type
_entity.pdbx_description
1 polymer ?
#
loop_
_entity_poly.entity_id
_entity_poly.type
_entity_poly.pdbx_seq_one_letter_code
_entity_poly.pdbx_strand_id
1 'polypeptide(L)'
;MLKTHLNNNNIINFYCILICTLVLATGFADVVSSEQVLLFADYESGTLDSGIKGLLATNANASDAATIVTTSRSGKYAISHKVTLDDPGYYSAGNWRSESATAGVAAGCYLNNTERRHEFSVYLKDWTIYKVGDPSTIDIIYQCKSTSSGPAWFLGVKRNQIVLRIPDSGVQSEIIADVSKVVNQWIDLKVEVYNVDVLKGYIRVYSKMSNETNFTLKYKIDNIKTFVPDSETSQFAYCKWGLYRPDSEISKGSVPTRIIYHDNIKITNTTADSGATTTTTTSTPTTSTPTTSTPTTSTTTPTTGTTTDQINNAINTYHYNLLLTIIKSKEITNNLSLQKETMSVIKSIVAREILDSRGNPTVEVDLFTELGRFRSAVPSGVSTSDYEAVELRDGDKSRYGGKGVLKALDNIKSIIAPKIIGMDVTDQSGLDQLMIKLDGTENKAKLGANAILAVSMAICRAGAAAKKIPLYKHIAQLSNRNDTDFILPVPAFNVINGGVHGGNRLAIQEFWVIPIGATTFKEALRLGSETYHTLKTVIAERYGRDAVNVGDEGGFAPPIQSNDEALDLLVSAIDKAGHTGKVKIGIDSAASEFHTKNGMYDLDFKNKNNNGSQVVSGEKLADMYREMVSKYPALVSFEDPFDEDDWDSYAKLTASVSLQVVGDDLLCTNPKRIQEGIKKKACNALLLKLNQIGTVSESIKAFQLARSAHWGVMVSHRSGETEDTFIADLVVGLGAGEIKTGATCRSERLAKYNQLMRIEEELGSHATFAGESFRFPK
;
A
#
# COMPACT_ATOMS: atom_id res chain seq x y z
N MET A 1 62.32 -3.80 -9.06
CA MET A 1 62.06 -3.66 -10.52
C MET A 1 60.57 -3.36 -10.66
N LEU A 2 60.03 -2.25 -11.15
CA LEU A 2 60.51 -1.17 -11.99
C LEU A 2 60.29 0.18 -11.31
N LYS A 3 61.27 1.06 -11.46
CA LYS A 3 61.16 2.51 -11.23
C LYS A 3 61.47 3.16 -12.58
N THR A 4 60.50 3.22 -13.49
CA THR A 4 60.61 4.04 -14.73
C THR A 4 59.29 4.04 -15.52
N HIS A 5 58.79 5.24 -15.81
CA HIS A 5 57.76 5.59 -16.79
C HIS A 5 56.34 5.03 -16.64
N LEU A 6 55.49 5.75 -15.89
CA LEU A 6 54.05 5.74 -16.13
C LEU A 6 53.48 7.16 -15.96
N ASN A 7 52.88 7.68 -17.03
CA ASN A 7 52.12 8.93 -17.06
C ASN A 7 50.95 8.89 -16.07
N ASN A 8 50.54 10.08 -15.59
CA ASN A 8 49.54 10.32 -14.54
C ASN A 8 48.16 9.61 -14.71
N ASN A 9 47.84 9.06 -15.89
CA ASN A 9 46.58 8.34 -16.12
C ASN A 9 46.58 6.87 -15.67
N ASN A 10 47.73 6.27 -15.35
CA ASN A 10 47.80 4.86 -14.90
C ASN A 10 47.85 4.68 -13.37
N ILE A 11 48.02 5.76 -12.60
CA ILE A 11 47.93 5.73 -11.13
C ILE A 11 46.47 5.50 -10.69
N ILE A 12 45.51 6.08 -11.40
CA ILE A 12 44.08 5.93 -11.10
C ILE A 12 43.63 4.47 -11.29
N ASN A 13 44.06 3.80 -12.36
CA ASN A 13 43.73 2.39 -12.60
C ASN A 13 44.38 1.44 -11.58
N PHE A 14 45.60 1.76 -11.10
CA PHE A 14 46.25 0.97 -10.06
C PHE A 14 45.55 1.11 -8.70
N TYR A 15 45.08 2.32 -8.35
CA TYR A 15 44.25 2.55 -7.15
C TYR A 15 42.85 1.94 -7.28
N CYS A 16 42.22 1.98 -8.45
CA CYS A 16 40.93 1.31 -8.67
C CYS A 16 41.03 -0.21 -8.57
N ILE A 17 42.10 -0.82 -9.08
CA ILE A 17 42.32 -2.27 -8.95
C ILE A 17 42.67 -2.62 -7.50
N LEU A 18 43.47 -1.82 -6.80
CA LEU A 18 43.79 -2.03 -5.38
C LEU A 18 42.54 -1.86 -4.49
N ILE A 19 41.67 -0.89 -4.78
CA ILE A 19 40.39 -0.67 -4.09
C ILE A 19 39.40 -1.78 -4.43
N CYS A 20 39.28 -2.23 -5.68
CA CYS A 20 38.43 -3.38 -6.04
C CYS A 20 38.93 -4.67 -5.40
N THR A 21 40.25 -4.86 -5.27
CA THR A 21 40.83 -6.04 -4.62
C THR A 21 40.68 -5.97 -3.10
N LEU A 22 40.77 -4.79 -2.48
CA LEU A 22 40.46 -4.60 -1.06
C LEU A 22 38.96 -4.74 -0.76
N VAL A 23 38.07 -4.22 -1.61
CA VAL A 23 36.60 -4.34 -1.48
C VAL A 23 36.16 -5.80 -1.67
N LEU A 24 36.81 -6.56 -2.55
CA LEU A 24 36.56 -8.00 -2.70
C LEU A 24 37.19 -8.84 -1.57
N ALA A 25 38.28 -8.38 -0.95
CA ALA A 25 38.93 -9.09 0.16
C ALA A 25 38.33 -8.77 1.54
N THR A 26 37.66 -7.62 1.73
CA THR A 26 36.94 -7.29 2.96
C THR A 26 35.45 -7.64 2.90
N GLY A 27 34.93 -8.06 1.74
CA GLY A 27 33.53 -8.48 1.53
C GLY A 27 33.11 -9.80 2.21
N PHE A 28 33.90 -10.30 3.16
CA PHE A 28 33.63 -11.52 3.93
C PHE A 28 33.78 -11.30 5.44
N ALA A 29 33.27 -10.17 5.98
CA ALA A 29 33.14 -10.03 7.44
C ALA A 29 32.16 -8.92 7.88
N ASP A 30 31.02 -8.73 7.23
CA ASP A 30 29.96 -7.87 7.78
C ASP A 30 28.72 -8.69 8.12
N VAL A 31 28.67 -9.09 9.40
CA VAL A 31 27.48 -9.61 10.07
C VAL A 31 26.50 -8.43 10.18
N VAL A 32 25.66 -8.26 9.15
CA VAL A 32 24.57 -7.27 9.16
C VAL A 32 23.56 -7.68 10.22
N SER A 33 23.53 -6.92 11.30
CA SER A 33 22.60 -7.06 12.40
C SER A 33 21.23 -6.44 12.09
N SER A 34 20.32 -7.25 11.56
CA SER A 34 18.92 -6.86 11.49
C SER A 34 18.32 -6.85 12.91
N GLU A 35 17.77 -5.72 13.36
CA GLU A 35 17.02 -5.67 14.62
C GLU A 35 15.77 -6.57 14.54
N GLN A 36 15.82 -7.74 15.20
CA GLN A 36 14.73 -8.72 15.14
C GLN A 36 13.62 -8.34 16.13
N VAL A 37 12.40 -8.07 15.68
CA VAL A 37 11.25 -7.86 16.57
C VAL A 37 10.81 -9.18 17.19
N LEU A 38 10.93 -9.28 18.52
CA LEU A 38 10.57 -10.46 19.31
C LEU A 38 9.11 -10.45 19.77
N LEU A 39 8.56 -9.27 20.04
CA LEU A 39 7.20 -9.07 20.53
C LEU A 39 6.70 -7.72 20.03
N PHE A 40 5.45 -7.65 19.55
CA PHE A 40 4.80 -6.39 19.22
C PHE A 40 3.30 -6.45 19.52
N ALA A 41 2.80 -5.51 20.33
CA ALA A 41 1.39 -5.31 20.66
C ALA A 41 1.00 -3.84 20.50
N ASP A 42 0.03 -3.57 19.61
CA ASP A 42 -0.50 -2.23 19.30
C ASP A 42 -2.03 -2.12 19.45
N TYR A 43 -2.74 -3.21 19.80
CA TYR A 43 -4.18 -3.24 20.10
C TYR A 43 -5.13 -2.66 19.02
N GLU A 44 -4.62 -2.25 17.86
CA GLU A 44 -5.35 -1.57 16.78
C GLU A 44 -6.46 -2.43 16.14
N SER A 45 -6.43 -3.75 16.36
CA SER A 45 -7.49 -4.70 16.01
C SER A 45 -8.75 -4.57 16.88
N GLY A 46 -8.67 -3.86 18.01
CA GLY A 46 -9.72 -3.82 19.01
C GLY A 46 -9.85 -5.11 19.84
N THR A 47 -8.82 -5.95 19.86
CA THR A 47 -8.81 -7.21 20.64
C THR A 47 -7.81 -7.17 21.79
N LEU A 48 -8.17 -7.72 22.95
CA LEU A 48 -7.35 -7.69 24.18
C LEU A 48 -6.06 -8.51 24.10
N ASP A 49 -5.96 -9.45 23.16
CA ASP A 49 -4.77 -10.28 22.96
C ASP A 49 -3.79 -9.67 21.95
N SER A 50 -4.14 -8.56 21.30
CA SER A 50 -3.35 -7.91 20.24
C SER A 50 -2.83 -8.89 19.16
N GLY A 51 -3.49 -10.04 18.96
CA GLY A 51 -3.01 -11.11 18.08
C GLY A 51 -1.77 -11.88 18.56
N ILE A 52 -1.29 -11.64 19.79
CA ILE A 52 -0.14 -12.36 20.38
C ILE A 52 -0.62 -13.67 21.00
N LYS A 53 -0.17 -14.80 20.44
CA LYS A 53 -0.51 -16.14 20.94
C LYS A 53 -0.08 -16.31 22.40
N GLY A 54 -1.06 -16.55 23.29
CA GLY A 54 -0.83 -16.79 24.71
C GLY A 54 -0.70 -15.52 25.55
N LEU A 55 -0.90 -14.33 24.97
CA LEU A 55 -1.15 -13.12 25.74
C LEU A 55 -2.54 -13.23 26.39
N LEU A 56 -2.60 -13.35 27.70
CA LEU A 56 -3.86 -13.23 28.42
C LEU A 56 -4.19 -11.76 28.63
N ALA A 57 -5.45 -11.38 28.43
CA ALA A 57 -5.94 -10.02 28.65
C ALA A 57 -5.53 -9.48 30.04
N THR A 58 -5.72 -10.27 31.10
CA THR A 58 -5.36 -9.92 32.48
C THR A 58 -5.19 -11.19 33.33
N ASN A 59 -4.41 -11.09 34.41
CA ASN A 59 -4.33 -12.11 35.46
C ASN A 59 -5.30 -11.88 36.63
N ALA A 60 -6.12 -10.82 36.56
CA ALA A 60 -7.15 -10.51 37.54
C ALA A 60 -8.45 -11.26 37.23
N ASN A 61 -9.31 -11.41 38.23
CA ASN A 61 -10.64 -12.00 38.07
C ASN A 61 -11.70 -10.94 37.69
N ALA A 62 -11.44 -9.66 37.95
CA ALA A 62 -12.32 -8.55 37.59
C ALA A 62 -12.43 -8.43 36.07
N SER A 63 -13.65 -8.40 35.55
CA SER A 63 -13.94 -8.36 34.11
C SER A 63 -13.52 -7.05 33.44
N ASP A 64 -13.38 -5.97 34.20
CA ASP A 64 -12.96 -4.66 33.73
C ASP A 64 -11.48 -4.35 34.05
N ALA A 65 -10.70 -5.36 34.47
CA ALA A 65 -9.29 -5.20 34.76
C ALA A 65 -8.44 -4.92 33.51
N ALA A 66 -8.85 -5.44 32.35
CA ALA A 66 -8.26 -5.13 31.05
C ALA A 66 -9.36 -4.91 30.01
N THR A 67 -9.42 -3.72 29.42
CA THR A 67 -10.42 -3.35 28.41
C THR A 67 -9.80 -2.58 27.25
N ILE A 68 -10.41 -2.65 26.08
CA ILE A 68 -9.99 -1.83 24.93
C ILE A 68 -10.58 -0.44 25.07
N VAL A 69 -9.75 0.59 24.86
CA VAL A 69 -10.14 2.00 24.87
C VAL A 69 -9.73 2.67 23.56
N THR A 70 -10.48 3.70 23.14
CA THR A 70 -10.21 4.44 21.89
C THR A 70 -9.19 5.57 22.04
N THR A 71 -8.78 5.87 23.28
CA THR A 71 -7.65 6.78 23.53
C THR A 71 -6.38 5.98 23.32
N SER A 72 -5.81 6.03 22.11
CA SER A 72 -4.55 5.35 21.76
C SER A 72 -3.45 6.33 21.35
N ARG A 73 -2.21 5.85 21.37
CA ARG A 73 -1.02 6.55 20.88
C ARG A 73 -0.81 6.27 19.39
N SER A 74 -1.17 5.07 18.93
CA SER A 74 -0.92 4.54 17.59
C SER A 74 -2.02 4.85 16.56
N GLY A 75 -3.25 5.18 16.98
CA GLY A 75 -4.31 5.63 16.07
C GLY A 75 -5.75 5.30 16.48
N LYS A 76 -6.07 4.04 16.82
CA LYS A 76 -7.45 3.58 17.07
C LYS A 76 -7.69 3.08 18.49
N TYR A 77 -6.87 2.17 19.00
CA TYR A 77 -7.16 1.45 20.24
C TYR A 77 -5.92 1.25 21.11
N ALA A 78 -6.09 1.30 22.43
CA ALA A 78 -5.09 0.90 23.41
C ALA A 78 -5.72 -0.05 24.43
N ILE A 79 -4.88 -0.76 25.19
CA ILE A 79 -5.37 -1.55 26.33
C ILE A 79 -5.36 -0.68 27.59
N SER A 80 -6.48 -0.70 28.31
CA SER A 80 -6.64 -0.08 29.62
C SER A 80 -6.50 -1.12 30.71
N HIS A 81 -5.55 -0.91 31.62
CA HIS A 81 -5.38 -1.68 32.84
C HIS A 81 -5.90 -0.90 34.04
N LYS A 82 -6.85 -1.49 34.76
CA LYS A 82 -7.46 -0.89 35.95
C LYS A 82 -7.11 -1.71 37.19
N VAL A 83 -6.86 -1.07 38.33
CA VAL A 83 -6.81 -1.72 39.65
C VAL A 83 -7.60 -0.89 40.64
N THR A 84 -8.60 -1.50 41.27
CA THR A 84 -9.31 -0.93 42.41
C THR A 84 -8.89 -1.68 43.66
N LEU A 85 -8.26 -0.97 44.61
CA LEU A 85 -7.92 -1.55 45.90
C LEU A 85 -9.18 -1.90 46.67
N ASP A 86 -9.10 -2.94 47.49
CA ASP A 86 -10.20 -3.52 48.28
C ASP A 86 -11.28 -4.25 47.47
N ASP A 87 -11.22 -4.27 46.13
CA ASP A 87 -12.08 -5.11 45.30
C ASP A 87 -11.42 -6.48 45.01
N PRO A 88 -11.89 -7.59 45.62
CA PRO A 88 -11.28 -8.91 45.48
C PRO A 88 -11.11 -9.39 44.04
N GLY A 89 -11.87 -8.85 43.08
CA GLY A 89 -11.69 -9.16 41.66
C GLY A 89 -10.30 -8.76 41.12
N TYR A 90 -9.68 -7.74 41.69
CA TYR A 90 -8.32 -7.30 41.34
C TYR A 90 -7.23 -7.96 42.19
N TYR A 91 -7.59 -8.86 43.12
CA TYR A 91 -6.63 -9.54 43.98
C TYR A 91 -6.38 -10.97 43.49
N SER A 92 -5.16 -11.25 43.02
CA SER A 92 -4.79 -12.54 42.44
C SER A 92 -3.35 -12.90 42.79
N ALA A 93 -3.12 -14.15 43.17
CA ALA A 93 -1.82 -14.66 43.65
C ALA A 93 -1.18 -13.78 44.74
N GLY A 94 -1.98 -13.34 45.72
CA GLY A 94 -1.51 -12.57 46.87
C GLY A 94 -1.19 -11.09 46.61
N ASN A 95 -1.56 -10.55 45.44
CA ASN A 95 -1.22 -9.19 45.04
C ASN A 95 -2.38 -8.50 44.33
N TRP A 96 -2.43 -7.17 44.40
CA TRP A 96 -3.35 -6.33 43.63
C TRP A 96 -2.81 -6.12 42.22
N ARG A 97 -3.62 -6.48 41.21
CA ARG A 97 -3.13 -6.57 39.83
C ARG A 97 -4.18 -6.45 38.75
N SER A 98 -3.73 -6.08 37.56
CA SER A 98 -4.43 -6.24 36.29
C SER A 98 -3.49 -6.43 35.10
N GLU A 99 -2.20 -6.72 35.32
CA GLU A 99 -1.25 -6.84 34.22
C GLU A 99 -1.55 -8.01 33.29
N SER A 100 -1.34 -7.79 31.99
CA SER A 100 -1.46 -8.83 30.97
C SER A 100 -0.41 -9.92 31.20
N ALA A 101 -0.80 -11.17 30.94
CA ALA A 101 0.11 -12.30 31.04
C ALA A 101 0.82 -12.50 29.71
N THR A 102 2.11 -12.20 29.65
CA THR A 102 2.89 -12.40 28.43
C THR A 102 3.21 -13.87 28.24
N ALA A 103 2.93 -14.42 27.05
CA ALA A 103 3.54 -15.66 26.60
C ALA A 103 5.05 -15.43 26.47
N GLY A 104 5.86 -16.27 27.11
CA GLY A 104 7.29 -16.04 27.27
C GLY A 104 7.99 -15.66 25.97
N VAL A 105 8.86 -14.64 26.03
CA VAL A 105 9.84 -14.40 24.98
C VAL A 105 10.64 -15.71 24.86
N ALA A 106 10.67 -16.30 23.66
CA ALA A 106 11.13 -17.67 23.43
C ALA A 106 12.51 -17.98 24.05
N ALA A 107 12.75 -19.24 24.43
CA ALA A 107 14.05 -19.69 24.95
C ALA A 107 15.19 -19.32 24.00
N GLY A 108 16.33 -18.87 24.54
CA GLY A 108 17.47 -18.36 23.77
C GLY A 108 17.50 -16.83 23.64
N CYS A 109 16.46 -16.12 24.07
CA CYS A 109 16.36 -14.68 23.83
C CYS A 109 17.06 -13.81 24.88
N TYR A 110 17.49 -14.33 26.03
CA TYR A 110 18.25 -13.56 27.05
C TYR A 110 19.61 -14.21 27.31
N LEU A 111 20.30 -14.60 26.24
CA LEU A 111 21.64 -15.17 26.26
C LEU A 111 22.71 -14.12 26.61
N ASN A 112 23.89 -14.61 26.99
CA ASN A 112 25.10 -13.79 27.08
C ASN A 112 25.40 -13.12 25.74
N ASN A 113 25.96 -11.92 25.79
CA ASN A 113 26.24 -11.03 24.65
C ASN A 113 25.02 -10.67 23.80
N THR A 114 23.85 -10.50 24.40
CA THR A 114 22.64 -10.07 23.69
C THR A 114 22.09 -8.76 24.24
N GLU A 115 21.74 -7.84 23.34
CA GLU A 115 21.07 -6.59 23.69
C GLU A 115 19.60 -6.63 23.26
N ARG A 116 18.74 -6.12 24.13
CA ARG A 116 17.29 -6.06 23.95
C ARG A 116 16.82 -4.64 24.12
N ARG A 117 15.95 -4.20 23.23
CA ARG A 117 15.28 -2.91 23.33
C ARG A 117 13.79 -3.13 23.53
N HIS A 118 13.29 -2.67 24.66
CA HIS A 118 11.88 -2.64 25.03
C HIS A 118 11.34 -1.23 24.78
N GLU A 119 10.40 -1.07 23.87
CA GLU A 119 9.72 0.19 23.59
C GLU A 119 8.24 0.02 23.94
N PHE A 120 7.63 1.01 24.58
CA PHE A 120 6.19 0.98 24.88
C PHE A 120 5.71 2.38 25.23
N SER A 121 4.42 2.63 25.00
CA SER A 121 3.75 3.89 25.32
C SER A 121 2.86 3.69 26.54
N VAL A 122 2.86 4.65 27.46
CA VAL A 122 1.96 4.65 28.63
C VAL A 122 1.18 5.94 28.73
N TYR A 123 -0.06 5.83 29.20
CA TYR A 123 -0.94 6.95 29.51
C TYR A 123 -1.51 6.78 30.93
N LEU A 124 -1.14 7.66 31.85
CA LEU A 124 -1.60 7.61 33.24
C LEU A 124 -2.94 8.35 33.36
N LYS A 125 -4.07 7.62 33.32
CA LYS A 125 -5.42 8.21 33.32
C LYS A 125 -5.82 8.65 34.73
N ASP A 126 -6.08 9.95 34.89
CA ASP A 126 -6.52 10.60 36.14
C ASP A 126 -5.71 10.17 37.37
N TRP A 127 -4.39 10.03 37.18
CA TRP A 127 -3.53 9.40 38.16
C TRP A 127 -3.27 10.31 39.38
N THR A 128 -3.86 9.96 40.52
CA THR A 128 -3.64 10.70 41.77
C THR A 128 -2.26 10.45 42.36
N ILE A 129 -1.49 11.51 42.64
CA ILE A 129 -0.17 11.39 43.26
C ILE A 129 -0.29 11.17 44.77
N TYR A 130 0.56 10.31 45.32
CA TYR A 130 0.65 10.11 46.78
C TYR A 130 1.20 11.35 47.48
N LYS A 131 0.60 11.71 48.62
CA LYS A 131 1.00 12.84 49.46
C LYS A 131 2.08 12.41 50.46
N VAL A 132 2.76 13.41 51.03
CA VAL A 132 3.68 13.20 52.15
C VAL A 132 2.92 12.59 53.32
N GLY A 133 3.31 11.38 53.75
CA GLY A 133 2.63 10.60 54.80
C GLY A 133 1.98 9.30 54.29
N ASP A 134 1.75 9.17 52.98
CA ASP A 134 1.22 7.92 52.40
C ASP A 134 2.27 6.79 52.46
N PRO A 135 1.83 5.51 52.59
CA PRO A 135 2.72 4.36 52.53
C PRO A 135 3.58 4.39 51.26
N SER A 136 4.88 4.05 51.41
CA SER A 136 5.84 4.05 50.30
C SER A 136 5.58 2.87 49.35
N THR A 137 4.54 2.98 48.55
CA THR A 137 4.11 1.94 47.61
C THR A 137 4.63 2.23 46.19
N ILE A 138 4.68 1.18 45.38
CA ILE A 138 5.08 1.27 43.97
C ILE A 138 4.08 0.51 43.11
N ASP A 139 3.62 1.18 42.05
CA ASP A 139 2.80 0.56 41.00
C ASP A 139 3.69 0.17 39.84
N ILE A 140 3.95 -1.13 39.69
CA ILE A 140 4.73 -1.62 38.55
C ILE A 140 3.88 -1.48 37.29
N ILE A 141 4.41 -0.76 36.30
CA ILE A 141 3.74 -0.49 35.02
C ILE A 141 4.32 -1.29 33.86
N TYR A 142 5.56 -1.76 34.00
CA TYR A 142 6.23 -2.65 33.05
C TYR A 142 7.31 -3.42 33.79
N GLN A 143 7.43 -4.73 33.57
CA GLN A 143 8.45 -5.55 34.22
C GLN A 143 8.99 -6.65 33.32
N CYS A 144 10.27 -6.98 33.49
CA CYS A 144 10.90 -8.16 32.93
C CYS A 144 11.32 -9.11 34.07
N LYS A 145 10.88 -10.36 34.01
CA LYS A 145 11.15 -11.36 35.06
C LYS A 145 11.42 -12.76 34.51
N SER A 146 12.11 -13.59 35.28
CA SER A 146 12.23 -15.03 35.01
C SER A 146 10.97 -15.80 35.51
N THR A 147 10.89 -17.11 35.27
CA THR A 147 9.76 -17.97 35.67
C THR A 147 9.63 -18.11 37.18
N SER A 148 10.74 -18.19 37.92
CA SER A 148 10.76 -18.59 39.34
C SER A 148 11.12 -17.48 40.34
N SER A 149 11.62 -16.32 39.86
CA SER A 149 12.06 -15.22 40.74
C SER A 149 11.16 -13.98 40.66
N GLY A 150 11.49 -12.97 41.50
CA GLY A 150 11.00 -11.60 41.34
C GLY A 150 11.44 -10.95 40.02
N PRO A 151 11.00 -9.73 39.72
CA PRO A 151 11.43 -9.02 38.52
C PRO A 151 12.94 -8.77 38.51
N ALA A 152 13.57 -9.03 37.37
CA ALA A 152 14.98 -8.70 37.16
C ALA A 152 15.16 -7.18 37.12
N TRP A 153 14.24 -6.50 36.45
CA TRP A 153 14.07 -5.06 36.49
C TRP A 153 12.62 -4.69 36.18
N PHE A 154 12.22 -3.50 36.60
CA PHE A 154 10.90 -2.98 36.28
C PHE A 154 10.86 -1.44 36.30
N LEU A 155 9.89 -0.89 35.57
CA LEU A 155 9.49 0.50 35.66
C LEU A 155 8.19 0.58 36.47
N GLY A 156 8.15 1.52 37.41
CA GLY A 156 6.99 1.70 38.28
C GLY A 156 6.76 3.14 38.69
N VAL A 157 5.52 3.48 39.00
CA VAL A 157 5.16 4.77 39.58
C VAL A 157 5.32 4.67 41.10
N LYS A 158 6.31 5.38 41.63
CA LYS A 158 6.56 5.50 43.07
C LYS A 158 6.32 6.93 43.49
N ARG A 159 5.28 7.15 44.31
CA ARG A 159 4.84 8.49 44.72
C ARG A 159 4.54 9.40 43.52
N ASN A 160 5.41 10.36 43.22
CA ASN A 160 5.29 11.30 42.10
C ASN A 160 6.30 11.03 40.98
N GLN A 161 6.90 9.85 40.94
CA GLN A 161 8.01 9.56 40.04
C GLN A 161 7.78 8.27 39.25
N ILE A 162 8.19 8.25 37.98
CA ILE A 162 8.46 6.98 37.29
C ILE A 162 9.90 6.60 37.58
N VAL A 163 10.10 5.42 38.15
CA VAL A 163 11.40 4.92 38.56
C VAL A 163 11.73 3.60 37.87
N LEU A 164 13.00 3.40 37.52
CA LEU A 164 13.55 2.07 37.22
C LEU A 164 14.07 1.47 38.53
N ARG A 165 13.71 0.21 38.81
CA ARG A 165 14.25 -0.56 39.93
C ARG A 165 14.84 -1.89 39.44
N ILE A 166 16.01 -2.25 39.99
CA ILE A 166 16.71 -3.51 39.72
C ILE A 166 16.90 -4.22 41.08
N PRO A 167 15.96 -5.08 41.52
CA PRO A 167 15.91 -5.59 42.89
C PRO A 167 17.21 -6.23 43.39
N ASP A 168 17.82 -7.11 42.59
CA ASP A 168 19.05 -7.84 42.95
C ASP A 168 20.23 -6.94 43.31
N SER A 169 20.25 -5.71 42.78
CA SER A 169 21.33 -4.74 43.00
C SER A 169 20.96 -3.59 43.94
N GLY A 170 19.69 -3.51 44.36
CA GLY A 170 19.18 -2.39 45.14
C GLY A 170 19.07 -1.06 44.38
N VAL A 171 19.36 -1.03 43.07
CA VAL A 171 19.32 0.20 42.27
C VAL A 171 17.89 0.71 42.13
N GLN A 172 17.73 2.01 42.37
CA GLN A 172 16.52 2.77 42.08
C GLN A 172 16.93 4.10 41.44
N SER A 173 16.32 4.45 40.32
CA SER A 173 16.60 5.69 39.59
C SER A 173 15.33 6.48 39.30
N GLU A 174 15.49 7.76 39.00
CA GLU A 174 14.42 8.65 38.58
C GLU A 174 14.42 8.75 37.05
N ILE A 175 13.35 8.30 36.40
CA ILE A 175 13.16 8.40 34.95
C ILE A 175 12.31 9.63 34.61
N ILE A 176 11.26 9.85 35.39
CA ILE A 176 10.41 11.04 35.36
C ILE A 176 10.23 11.53 36.79
N ALA A 177 10.68 12.76 37.06
CA ALA A 177 10.73 13.35 38.39
C ALA A 177 9.36 13.81 38.94
N ASP A 178 8.44 14.15 38.05
CA ASP A 178 7.17 14.78 38.38
C ASP A 178 6.04 14.25 37.48
N VAL A 179 5.45 13.14 37.92
CA VAL A 179 4.36 12.45 37.22
C VAL A 179 3.14 13.35 37.09
N SER A 180 2.89 14.27 38.04
CA SER A 180 1.75 15.20 37.98
C SER A 180 1.69 16.02 36.69
N LYS A 181 2.83 16.27 36.04
CA LYS A 181 2.93 17.02 34.78
C LYS A 181 2.62 16.21 33.52
N VAL A 182 2.58 14.89 33.64
CA VAL A 182 2.40 13.96 32.52
C VAL A 182 1.17 13.07 32.71
N VAL A 183 0.36 13.30 33.75
CA VAL A 183 -0.97 12.71 33.88
C VAL A 183 -1.80 13.13 32.69
N ASN A 184 -2.59 12.18 32.17
CA ASN A 184 -3.43 12.37 30.99
C ASN A 184 -2.64 12.77 29.71
N GLN A 185 -1.39 12.31 29.60
CA GLN A 185 -0.58 12.46 28.40
C GLN A 185 0.13 11.15 28.07
N TRP A 186 0.42 10.93 26.79
CA TRP A 186 1.22 9.79 26.35
C TRP A 186 2.71 10.03 26.59
N ILE A 187 3.34 9.00 27.14
CA ILE A 187 4.78 8.94 27.41
C ILE A 187 5.31 7.71 26.68
N ASP A 188 6.21 7.92 25.72
CA ASP A 188 6.90 6.83 25.05
C ASP A 188 8.17 6.50 25.86
N LEU A 189 8.35 5.24 26.24
CA LEU A 189 9.48 4.75 27.03
C LEU A 189 10.27 3.72 26.22
N LYS A 190 11.60 3.78 26.34
CA LYS A 190 12.52 2.81 25.74
C LYS A 190 13.54 2.33 26.76
N VAL A 191 13.69 1.03 26.94
CA VAL A 191 14.67 0.39 27.83
C VAL A 191 15.57 -0.51 27.00
N GLU A 192 16.85 -0.18 26.93
CA GLU A 192 17.89 -1.02 26.34
C GLU A 192 18.56 -1.84 27.45
N VAL A 193 18.59 -3.16 27.30
CA VAL A 193 19.12 -4.12 28.25
C VAL A 193 20.15 -4.98 27.53
N TYR A 194 21.41 -4.85 27.90
CA TYR A 194 22.48 -5.68 27.38
C TYR A 194 22.95 -6.66 28.43
N ASN A 195 22.91 -7.95 28.10
CA ASN A 195 23.49 -9.02 28.92
C ASN A 195 24.88 -9.34 28.36
N VAL A 196 25.95 -9.05 29.10
CA VAL A 196 27.30 -9.51 28.76
C VAL A 196 27.43 -10.97 29.21
N ASP A 197 27.16 -11.22 30.49
CA ASP A 197 27.12 -12.53 31.11
C ASP A 197 26.06 -12.58 32.22
N VAL A 198 25.97 -13.69 32.98
CA VAL A 198 24.98 -13.86 34.06
C VAL A 198 25.17 -12.91 35.26
N LEU A 199 26.28 -12.17 35.32
CA LEU A 199 26.61 -11.21 36.38
C LEU A 199 26.77 -9.76 35.86
N LYS A 200 27.02 -9.56 34.56
CA LYS A 200 27.39 -8.26 33.98
C LYS A 200 26.54 -7.91 32.77
N GLY A 201 26.23 -6.63 32.65
CA GLY A 201 25.39 -6.07 31.60
C GLY A 201 25.18 -4.57 31.79
N TYR A 202 24.32 -3.97 30.98
CA TYR A 202 23.86 -2.59 31.19
C TYR A 202 22.35 -2.45 31.01
N ILE A 203 21.80 -1.42 31.65
CA ILE A 203 20.45 -0.92 31.39
C ILE A 203 20.52 0.57 31.07
N ARG A 204 19.90 0.97 29.95
CA ARG A 204 19.70 2.37 29.57
C ARG A 204 18.22 2.62 29.39
N VAL A 205 17.71 3.69 30.00
CA VAL A 205 16.30 4.08 29.91
C VAL A 205 16.21 5.43 29.23
N TYR A 206 15.33 5.52 28.24
CA TYR A 206 15.02 6.72 27.48
C TYR A 206 13.52 7.00 27.61
N SER A 207 13.17 8.27 27.50
CA SER A 207 11.76 8.68 27.35
C SER A 207 11.62 9.68 26.22
N LYS A 208 10.41 9.77 25.68
CA LYS A 208 9.97 10.79 24.73
C LYS A 208 8.54 11.19 25.10
N MET A 209 8.36 12.45 25.49
CA MET A 209 7.05 13.03 25.77
C MET A 209 6.30 13.34 24.48
N SER A 210 4.98 13.55 24.57
CA SER A 210 4.15 13.83 23.38
C SER A 210 4.57 15.07 22.58
N ASN A 211 5.26 16.03 23.21
CA ASN A 211 5.79 17.25 22.59
C ASN A 211 7.27 17.13 22.14
N GLU A 212 7.91 15.99 22.34
CA GLU A 212 9.32 15.75 21.99
C GLU A 212 9.42 14.93 20.69
N THR A 213 10.36 15.29 19.82
CA THR A 213 10.59 14.59 18.54
C THR A 213 11.49 13.36 18.68
N ASN A 214 12.40 13.35 19.64
CA ASN A 214 13.41 12.30 19.81
C ASN A 214 13.43 11.72 21.23
N PHE A 215 13.79 10.45 21.37
CA PHE A 215 14.06 9.83 22.66
C PHE A 215 15.28 10.47 23.33
N THR A 216 15.14 10.81 24.61
CA THR A 216 16.21 11.35 25.45
C THR A 216 16.63 10.31 26.48
N LEU A 217 17.94 10.05 26.61
CA LEU A 217 18.49 9.18 27.65
C LEU A 217 18.22 9.80 29.04
N LYS A 218 17.51 9.06 29.91
CA LYS A 218 17.17 9.48 31.28
C LYS A 218 18.06 8.83 32.32
N TYR A 219 18.41 7.56 32.11
CA TYR A 219 19.25 6.83 33.05
C TYR A 219 20.11 5.80 32.32
N LYS A 220 21.34 5.59 32.82
CA LYS A 220 22.23 4.51 32.38
C LYS A 220 22.92 3.89 33.59
N ILE A 221 23.06 2.58 33.57
CA ILE A 221 23.87 1.83 34.54
C ILE A 221 24.55 0.67 33.82
N ASP A 222 25.85 0.53 34.05
CA ASP A 222 26.70 -0.52 33.48
C ASP A 222 27.21 -1.45 34.58
N ASN A 223 27.80 -2.59 34.18
CA ASN A 223 28.36 -3.61 35.09
C ASN A 223 27.36 -4.12 36.13
N ILE A 224 26.10 -4.29 35.72
CA ILE A 224 25.02 -4.75 36.59
C ILE A 224 24.49 -6.10 36.13
N LYS A 225 23.93 -6.87 37.06
CA LYS A 225 23.14 -8.05 36.77
C LYS A 225 21.79 -7.62 36.20
N THR A 226 21.55 -7.92 34.93
CA THR A 226 20.40 -7.43 34.14
C THR A 226 19.26 -8.44 34.04
N PHE A 227 19.58 -9.72 33.78
CA PHE A 227 18.62 -10.82 33.73
C PHE A 227 19.31 -12.13 34.09
N VAL A 228 18.60 -13.01 34.80
CA VAL A 228 19.09 -14.34 35.18
C VAL A 228 18.06 -15.37 34.73
N PRO A 229 18.41 -16.28 33.82
CA PRO A 229 17.51 -17.36 33.45
C PRO A 229 17.38 -18.36 34.62
N ASP A 230 16.21 -19.01 34.74
CA ASP A 230 15.96 -19.97 35.83
C ASP A 230 16.79 -21.26 35.68
N SER A 231 17.20 -21.59 34.46
CA SER A 231 18.18 -22.63 34.17
C SER A 231 18.89 -22.35 32.85
N GLU A 232 20.01 -23.02 32.60
CA GLU A 232 20.74 -22.93 31.33
C GLU A 232 19.86 -23.34 30.12
N THR A 233 18.87 -24.21 30.34
CA THR A 233 17.96 -24.75 29.31
C THR A 233 16.61 -24.03 29.23
N SER A 234 16.23 -23.24 30.24
CA SER A 234 14.94 -22.51 30.34
C SER A 234 15.18 -21.00 30.39
N GLN A 235 15.53 -20.44 29.23
CA GLN A 235 15.91 -19.03 29.07
C GLN A 235 14.74 -18.13 28.67
N PHE A 236 13.54 -18.40 29.19
CA PHE A 236 12.36 -17.59 28.91
C PHE A 236 12.37 -16.34 29.81
N ALA A 237 12.01 -15.20 29.24
CA ALA A 237 11.66 -14.01 30.03
C ALA A 237 10.19 -13.68 29.86
N TYR A 238 9.57 -13.27 30.96
CA TYR A 238 8.22 -12.71 30.98
C TYR A 238 8.30 -11.20 31.04
N CYS A 239 7.91 -10.56 29.95
CA CYS A 239 7.84 -9.10 29.85
C CYS A 239 6.40 -8.67 30.02
N LYS A 240 5.98 -8.27 31.22
CA LYS A 240 4.58 -7.96 31.54
C LYS A 240 4.35 -6.45 31.55
N TRP A 241 3.17 -6.04 31.10
CA TRP A 241 2.70 -4.66 31.16
C TRP A 241 1.27 -4.60 31.72
N GLY A 242 0.95 -3.48 32.35
CA GLY A 242 -0.30 -3.24 33.09
C GLY A 242 0.02 -2.83 34.51
N LEU A 243 -0.87 -3.07 35.48
CA LEU A 243 -0.66 -2.66 36.87
C LEU A 243 -0.40 -3.86 37.77
N TYR A 244 0.74 -3.87 38.45
CA TYR A 244 1.07 -4.85 39.47
C TYR A 244 1.60 -4.16 40.72
N ARG A 245 1.00 -4.46 41.88
CA ARG A 245 1.42 -3.89 43.16
C ARG A 245 1.96 -4.98 44.09
N PRO A 246 3.27 -5.01 44.37
CA PRO A 246 3.90 -6.07 45.16
C PRO A 246 3.73 -5.92 46.68
N ASP A 247 3.41 -4.72 47.19
CA ASP A 247 3.40 -4.44 48.64
C ASP A 247 2.02 -4.66 49.26
N SER A 248 1.97 -5.43 50.34
CA SER A 248 0.77 -5.72 51.15
C SER A 248 0.51 -4.71 52.27
N GLU A 249 1.38 -3.72 52.47
CA GLU A 249 1.34 -2.78 53.61
C GLU A 249 0.32 -1.64 53.48
N ILE A 250 -0.57 -1.67 52.48
CA ILE A 250 -1.65 -0.69 52.38
C ILE A 250 -2.78 -1.14 53.30
N SER A 251 -3.10 -0.32 54.31
CA SER A 251 -4.32 -0.47 55.09
C SER A 251 -5.54 -0.42 54.18
N LYS A 252 -6.38 -1.46 54.23
CA LYS A 252 -7.72 -1.45 53.61
C LYS A 252 -8.43 -0.14 53.95
N GLY A 253 -8.96 0.57 52.96
CA GLY A 253 -9.69 1.83 53.17
C GLY A 253 -8.92 3.11 52.87
N SER A 254 -7.75 3.05 52.25
CA SER A 254 -7.11 4.22 51.67
C SER A 254 -6.46 3.83 50.35
N VAL A 255 -7.00 4.32 49.23
CA VAL A 255 -6.27 4.73 48.00
C VAL A 255 -7.08 4.40 46.70
N PRO A 256 -7.10 5.35 45.75
CA PRO A 256 -7.93 5.38 44.54
C PRO A 256 -7.72 4.26 43.52
N THR A 257 -8.75 4.03 42.72
CA THR A 257 -8.69 3.32 41.43
C THR A 257 -7.54 3.86 40.58
N ARG A 258 -6.65 2.97 40.14
CA ARG A 258 -5.57 3.25 39.20
C ARG A 258 -5.97 2.81 37.81
N ILE A 259 -5.70 3.65 36.83
CA ILE A 259 -5.95 3.35 35.42
C ILE A 259 -4.72 3.77 34.62
N ILE A 260 -4.17 2.85 33.85
CA ILE A 260 -3.08 3.10 32.90
C ILE A 260 -3.46 2.52 31.55
N TYR A 261 -3.16 3.24 30.47
CA TYR A 261 -3.25 2.68 29.13
C TYR A 261 -1.86 2.31 28.63
N HIS A 262 -1.76 1.18 27.95
CA HIS A 262 -0.56 0.73 27.27
C HIS A 262 -0.81 0.61 25.77
N ASP A 263 0.19 0.97 24.98
CA ASP A 263 0.15 0.93 23.52
C ASP A 263 1.57 0.82 22.95
N ASN A 264 1.72 0.44 21.68
CA ASN A 264 2.99 0.30 20.97
C ASN A 264 4.06 -0.51 21.73
N ILE A 265 3.69 -1.59 22.41
CA ILE A 265 4.65 -2.44 23.12
C ILE A 265 5.47 -3.22 22.09
N LYS A 266 6.77 -3.00 22.05
CA LYS A 266 7.71 -3.64 21.14
C LYS A 266 8.94 -4.13 21.90
N ILE A 267 9.37 -5.36 21.62
CA ILE A 267 10.66 -5.89 22.12
C ILE A 267 11.46 -6.29 20.91
N THR A 268 12.71 -5.84 20.81
CA THR A 268 13.60 -6.14 19.67
C THR A 268 14.96 -6.63 20.15
N ASN A 269 15.60 -7.48 19.34
CA ASN A 269 17.02 -7.80 19.45
C ASN A 269 17.84 -6.71 18.80
N THR A 270 18.88 -6.24 19.47
CA THR A 270 19.91 -5.39 18.89
C THR A 270 21.25 -6.12 19.00
N THR A 271 22.15 -5.92 18.04
CA THR A 271 23.55 -6.35 18.21
C THR A 271 24.27 -5.32 19.03
N ALA A 272 25.01 -5.80 20.04
CA ALA A 272 25.79 -4.98 20.92
C ALA A 272 26.73 -4.05 20.14
N ASP A 273 26.57 -2.75 20.36
CA ASP A 273 27.52 -1.74 19.89
C ASP A 273 28.85 -1.95 20.63
N SER A 274 29.88 -2.43 19.94
CA SER A 274 31.24 -2.61 20.48
C SER A 274 31.95 -1.25 20.57
N GLY A 275 31.43 -0.36 21.41
CA GLY A 275 31.86 1.03 21.50
C GLY A 275 32.02 1.53 22.93
N ALA A 276 32.76 0.81 23.77
CA ALA A 276 33.22 1.33 25.06
C ALA A 276 34.75 1.29 25.14
N THR A 277 35.41 2.28 24.53
CA THR A 277 36.79 2.62 24.91
C THR A 277 36.73 3.75 25.93
N THR A 278 37.01 3.38 27.17
CA THR A 278 37.21 4.24 28.34
C THR A 278 38.17 5.37 28.00
N THR A 279 37.71 6.63 28.11
CA THR A 279 38.63 7.76 28.30
C THR A 279 38.17 8.56 29.50
N THR A 280 38.83 8.30 30.62
CA THR A 280 38.79 9.08 31.86
C THR A 280 39.20 10.52 31.54
N THR A 281 38.34 11.49 31.83
CA THR A 281 38.72 12.91 31.83
C THR A 281 38.37 13.52 33.18
N THR A 282 39.40 13.71 33.99
CA THR A 282 39.41 14.65 35.11
C THR A 282 39.37 16.07 34.55
N SER A 283 38.39 16.86 34.97
CA SER A 283 38.38 18.32 34.81
C SER A 283 38.92 18.94 36.09
N THR A 284 39.82 19.93 36.02
CA THR A 284 39.53 21.38 36.11
C THR A 284 40.89 22.13 36.31
N PRO A 285 40.95 23.48 36.37
CA PRO A 285 40.72 24.46 35.29
C PRO A 285 41.88 25.49 35.22
N THR A 286 41.94 26.37 34.20
CA THR A 286 42.49 27.78 34.21
C THR A 286 42.76 28.25 32.77
N THR A 287 42.01 29.22 32.21
CA THR A 287 42.14 30.70 32.26
C THR A 287 43.50 31.29 31.82
N SER A 288 43.43 31.97 30.67
CA SER A 288 44.07 33.25 30.30
C SER A 288 45.60 33.43 30.37
N THR A 289 46.20 33.62 29.18
CA THR A 289 47.08 34.74 28.70
C THR A 289 47.72 35.72 29.72
N PRO A 290 48.81 36.48 29.39
CA PRO A 290 49.57 36.55 28.12
C PRO A 290 51.12 36.75 28.23
N THR A 291 51.80 36.64 27.07
CA THR A 291 52.96 37.41 26.55
C THR A 291 54.15 37.85 27.43
N THR A 292 55.37 37.58 26.93
CA THR A 292 56.49 38.53 26.66
C THR A 292 57.64 37.69 26.04
N SER A 293 58.07 37.82 24.77
CA SER A 293 58.67 38.91 23.99
C SER A 293 60.19 38.70 23.77
N THR A 294 60.53 38.36 22.50
CA THR A 294 61.69 38.82 21.68
C THR A 294 63.14 38.35 21.99
N PRO A 295 64.12 38.45 21.04
CA PRO A 295 64.04 38.39 19.57
C PRO A 295 65.24 37.71 18.82
N THR A 296 65.07 37.52 17.48
CA THR A 296 66.07 37.63 16.36
C THR A 296 67.28 36.66 16.29
N THR A 297 67.82 36.18 15.15
CA THR A 297 67.63 36.36 13.68
C THR A 297 68.51 35.31 12.94
N SER A 298 68.05 34.70 11.85
CA SER A 298 68.55 34.79 10.44
C SER A 298 68.72 33.34 9.91
N THR A 299 68.35 32.92 8.70
CA THR A 299 68.64 33.46 7.35
C THR A 299 67.75 32.80 6.25
N THR A 300 67.32 33.61 5.26
CA THR A 300 67.21 33.41 3.78
C THR A 300 66.20 32.44 3.08
N THR A 301 65.17 33.06 2.45
CA THR A 301 64.61 32.95 1.03
C THR A 301 64.21 31.62 0.36
N PRO A 302 63.38 31.58 -0.73
CA PRO A 302 62.38 32.52 -1.29
C PRO A 302 60.97 31.92 -1.51
N THR A 303 60.00 32.79 -1.80
CA THR A 303 58.58 32.55 -2.08
C THR A 303 58.30 31.91 -3.46
N THR A 304 57.43 30.89 -3.49
CA THR A 304 56.58 30.57 -4.65
C THR A 304 55.13 30.52 -4.18
N GLY A 305 54.33 31.45 -4.70
CA GLY A 305 52.92 31.58 -4.36
C GLY A 305 52.06 30.51 -5.01
N THR A 306 51.37 29.76 -4.17
CA THR A 306 50.05 29.20 -4.44
C THR A 306 49.19 29.61 -3.26
N THR A 307 48.24 30.50 -3.50
CA THR A 307 47.33 31.02 -2.46
C THR A 307 46.57 29.86 -1.84
N THR A 308 46.58 29.79 -0.51
CA THR A 308 45.88 28.82 0.35
C THR A 308 44.41 28.61 -0.07
N ASP A 309 43.80 29.61 -0.70
CA ASP A 309 42.43 29.57 -1.20
C ASP A 309 42.21 28.62 -2.40
N GLN A 310 43.23 28.38 -3.23
CA GLN A 310 43.12 27.41 -4.35
C GLN A 310 43.17 25.96 -3.85
N ILE A 311 43.94 25.71 -2.80
CA ILE A 311 44.01 24.40 -2.14
C ILE A 311 42.72 24.14 -1.35
N ASN A 312 42.21 25.15 -0.63
CA ASN A 312 40.95 25.04 0.11
C ASN A 312 39.74 24.84 -0.80
N ASN A 313 39.70 25.48 -1.97
CA ASN A 313 38.62 25.24 -2.95
C ASN A 313 38.70 23.85 -3.57
N ALA A 314 39.90 23.34 -3.90
CA ALA A 314 40.05 21.98 -4.40
C ALA A 314 39.67 20.92 -3.35
N ILE A 315 40.01 21.14 -2.08
CA ILE A 315 39.62 20.27 -0.95
C ILE A 315 38.11 20.31 -0.74
N ASN A 316 37.48 21.48 -0.81
CA ASN A 316 36.03 21.62 -0.68
C ASN A 316 35.27 20.96 -1.84
N THR A 317 35.75 21.07 -3.08
CA THR A 317 35.15 20.37 -4.24
C THR A 317 35.33 18.85 -4.14
N TYR A 318 36.47 18.37 -3.65
CA TYR A 318 36.71 16.94 -3.42
C TYR A 318 35.83 16.39 -2.29
N HIS A 319 35.69 17.13 -1.18
CA HIS A 319 34.80 16.78 -0.07
C HIS A 319 33.33 16.79 -0.50
N TYR A 320 32.90 17.74 -1.32
CA TYR A 320 31.54 17.83 -1.84
C TYR A 320 31.19 16.66 -2.79
N ASN A 321 32.10 16.31 -3.70
CA ASN A 321 31.92 15.17 -4.59
C ASN A 321 31.98 13.81 -3.86
N LEU A 322 32.81 13.70 -2.81
CA LEU A 322 32.85 12.54 -1.92
C LEU A 322 31.55 12.45 -1.11
N LEU A 323 31.01 13.57 -0.61
CA LEU A 323 29.72 13.61 0.08
C LEU A 323 28.57 13.18 -0.84
N LEU A 324 28.54 13.67 -2.08
CA LEU A 324 27.54 13.27 -3.10
C LEU A 324 27.62 11.79 -3.46
N THR A 325 28.84 11.23 -3.50
CA THR A 325 29.05 9.80 -3.76
C THR A 325 28.63 8.96 -2.56
N ILE A 326 28.89 9.42 -1.32
CA ILE A 326 28.46 8.78 -0.07
C ILE A 326 26.93 8.88 0.12
N ILE A 327 26.31 9.99 -0.29
CA ILE A 327 24.85 10.18 -0.26
C ILE A 327 24.19 9.25 -1.27
N LYS A 328 24.71 9.19 -2.52
CA LYS A 328 24.23 8.23 -3.53
C LYS A 328 24.45 6.78 -3.10
N SER A 329 25.58 6.46 -2.48
CA SER A 329 25.82 5.11 -1.97
C SER A 329 24.91 4.80 -0.77
N LYS A 330 24.63 5.75 0.13
CA LYS A 330 23.65 5.58 1.22
C LYS A 330 22.22 5.43 0.71
N GLU A 331 21.82 6.15 -0.34
CA GLU A 331 20.51 5.97 -0.99
C GLU A 331 20.40 4.58 -1.63
N ILE A 332 21.46 4.11 -2.30
CA ILE A 332 21.51 2.76 -2.88
C ILE A 332 21.49 1.70 -1.76
N THR A 333 22.21 1.92 -0.65
CA THR A 333 22.29 0.97 0.47
C THR A 333 20.99 0.96 1.29
N ASN A 334 20.33 2.11 1.49
CA ASN A 334 19.01 2.21 2.14
C ASN A 334 17.92 1.52 1.31
N ASN A 335 17.96 1.67 -0.02
CA ASN A 335 17.04 0.96 -0.94
C ASN A 335 17.28 -0.57 -0.94
N LEU A 336 18.52 -1.01 -0.74
CA LEU A 336 18.86 -2.43 -0.60
C LEU A 336 18.49 -3.01 0.78
N SER A 337 18.57 -2.22 1.86
CA SER A 337 18.21 -2.68 3.22
C SER A 337 16.70 -2.72 3.49
N LEU A 338 15.91 -1.91 2.76
CA LEU A 338 14.44 -1.96 2.78
C LEU A 338 13.86 -3.23 2.13
N GLN A 339 14.65 -3.99 1.36
CA GLN A 339 14.20 -5.19 0.65
C GLN A 339 14.32 -6.51 1.43
N LYS A 340 14.74 -6.49 2.70
CA LYS A 340 14.79 -7.70 3.54
C LYS A 340 13.61 -7.77 4.52
N GLU A 341 12.43 -7.38 4.06
CA GLU A 341 11.16 -7.80 4.67
C GLU A 341 11.11 -9.33 4.67
N THR A 342 10.57 -9.96 5.71
CA THR A 342 10.36 -11.41 5.72
C THR A 342 9.55 -11.79 4.48
N MET A 343 10.21 -12.44 3.51
CA MET A 343 9.58 -12.85 2.26
C MET A 343 8.30 -13.60 2.59
N SER A 344 7.16 -13.06 2.18
CA SER A 344 5.88 -13.75 2.34
C SER A 344 5.77 -14.71 1.18
N VAL A 345 5.84 -16.00 1.46
CA VAL A 345 5.97 -17.00 0.39
C VAL A 345 4.63 -17.66 0.08
N ILE A 346 4.41 -17.95 -1.20
CA ILE A 346 3.26 -18.72 -1.66
C ILE A 346 3.32 -20.12 -1.03
N LYS A 347 2.34 -20.48 -0.21
CA LYS A 347 2.23 -21.81 0.41
C LYS A 347 1.42 -22.77 -0.44
N SER A 348 0.30 -22.30 -0.98
CA SER A 348 -0.56 -23.08 -1.86
C SER A 348 -1.45 -22.18 -2.70
N ILE A 349 -1.97 -22.75 -3.78
CA ILE A 349 -2.90 -22.08 -4.69
C ILE A 349 -4.05 -23.06 -4.97
N VAL A 350 -5.27 -22.58 -4.84
CA VAL A 350 -6.49 -23.33 -5.16
C VAL A 350 -7.28 -22.53 -6.17
N ALA A 351 -7.47 -23.09 -7.36
CA ALA A 351 -8.31 -22.50 -8.40
C ALA A 351 -9.68 -23.21 -8.45
N ARG A 352 -10.73 -22.45 -8.77
CA ARG A 352 -12.09 -22.97 -8.95
C ARG A 352 -12.84 -22.23 -10.05
N GLU A 353 -13.90 -22.88 -10.53
CA GLU A 353 -14.85 -22.27 -11.45
C GLU A 353 -15.94 -21.56 -10.65
N ILE A 354 -16.19 -20.30 -10.98
CA ILE A 354 -17.35 -19.53 -10.51
C ILE A 354 -18.13 -19.01 -11.73
N LEU A 355 -19.24 -18.29 -11.52
CA LEU A 355 -19.98 -17.65 -12.60
C LEU A 355 -19.76 -16.14 -12.58
N ASP A 356 -19.60 -15.55 -13.76
CA ASP A 356 -19.60 -14.10 -13.96
C ASP A 356 -21.02 -13.52 -13.94
N SER A 357 -21.12 -12.19 -14.10
CA SER A 357 -22.38 -11.43 -14.07
C SER A 357 -23.39 -11.79 -15.16
N ARG A 358 -22.97 -12.56 -16.17
CA ARG A 358 -23.80 -13.08 -17.27
C ARG A 358 -24.13 -14.56 -17.08
N GLY A 359 -23.70 -15.16 -15.99
CA GLY A 359 -23.88 -16.59 -15.70
C GLY A 359 -22.94 -17.50 -16.50
N ASN A 360 -21.87 -16.99 -17.10
CA ASN A 360 -20.87 -17.82 -17.76
C ASN A 360 -19.76 -18.20 -16.77
N PRO A 361 -19.14 -19.39 -16.92
CA PRO A 361 -18.00 -19.77 -16.10
C PRO A 361 -16.84 -18.77 -16.17
N THR A 362 -16.13 -18.57 -15.06
CA THR A 362 -14.84 -17.87 -15.02
C THR A 362 -13.95 -18.44 -13.92
N VAL A 363 -12.67 -18.04 -13.93
CA VAL A 363 -11.63 -18.52 -13.02
C VAL A 363 -11.60 -17.66 -11.75
N GLU A 364 -11.64 -18.31 -10.59
CA GLU A 364 -11.29 -17.73 -9.29
C GLU A 364 -10.09 -18.47 -8.68
N VAL A 365 -9.16 -17.73 -8.09
CA VAL A 365 -7.98 -18.27 -7.39
C VAL A 365 -8.01 -17.83 -5.93
N ASP A 366 -7.75 -18.76 -5.02
CA ASP A 366 -7.30 -18.49 -3.65
C ASP A 366 -5.80 -18.83 -3.55
N LEU A 367 -4.98 -17.82 -3.28
CA LEU A 367 -3.56 -17.94 -2.96
C LEU A 367 -3.39 -17.88 -1.44
N PHE A 368 -2.62 -18.79 -0.87
CA PHE A 368 -2.37 -18.84 0.57
C PHE A 368 -0.92 -18.49 0.88
N THR A 369 -0.71 -17.61 1.85
CA THR A 369 0.58 -17.39 2.52
C THR A 369 0.41 -17.63 4.03
N GLU A 370 1.46 -17.45 4.81
CA GLU A 370 1.35 -17.39 6.28
C GLU A 370 0.44 -16.26 6.81
N LEU A 371 0.14 -15.26 5.98
CA LEU A 371 -0.75 -14.14 6.32
C LEU A 371 -2.23 -14.45 6.07
N GLY A 372 -2.53 -15.59 5.45
CA GLY A 372 -3.89 -16.03 5.19
C GLY A 372 -4.16 -16.24 3.71
N ARG A 373 -5.39 -15.94 3.30
CA ARG A 373 -5.93 -16.27 1.98
C ARG A 373 -6.23 -15.01 1.18
N PHE A 374 -5.70 -14.96 -0.03
CA PHE A 374 -5.87 -13.87 -0.99
C PHE A 374 -6.59 -14.39 -2.21
N ARG A 375 -7.76 -13.84 -2.47
CA ARG A 375 -8.65 -14.29 -3.52
C ARG A 375 -8.62 -13.33 -4.70
N SER A 376 -8.80 -13.82 -5.91
CA SER A 376 -9.15 -13.00 -7.08
C SER A 376 -9.95 -13.77 -8.10
N ALA A 377 -10.86 -13.06 -8.78
CA ALA A 377 -11.65 -13.58 -9.88
C ALA A 377 -11.45 -12.74 -11.15
N VAL A 378 -11.46 -13.39 -12.31
CA VAL A 378 -11.15 -12.75 -13.60
C VAL A 378 -12.43 -12.44 -14.38
N PRO A 379 -12.55 -11.24 -14.97
CA PRO A 379 -13.70 -10.91 -15.83
C PRO A 379 -13.55 -11.47 -17.25
N SER A 380 -14.65 -11.50 -18.01
CA SER A 380 -14.76 -12.02 -19.37
C SER A 380 -15.38 -10.99 -20.34
N GLY A 381 -14.97 -11.00 -21.61
CA GLY A 381 -15.44 -10.08 -22.67
C GLY A 381 -16.60 -10.61 -23.53
N VAL A 382 -17.13 -9.77 -24.44
CA VAL A 382 -18.05 -10.13 -25.54
C VAL A 382 -17.37 -9.82 -26.88
N SER A 383 -17.06 -8.54 -27.10
CA SER A 383 -16.18 -8.05 -28.15
C SER A 383 -14.74 -8.30 -27.72
N THR A 384 -14.05 -9.11 -28.50
CA THR A 384 -12.65 -9.46 -28.29
C THR A 384 -11.94 -9.32 -29.61
N SER A 385 -10.88 -8.52 -29.61
CA SER A 385 -9.97 -8.43 -30.73
C SER A 385 -9.07 -9.67 -30.84
N ASP A 386 -8.64 -9.97 -32.07
CA ASP A 386 -7.62 -11.00 -32.35
C ASP A 386 -6.24 -10.67 -31.73
N TYR A 387 -6.02 -9.42 -31.30
CA TYR A 387 -4.77 -8.95 -30.71
C TYR A 387 -4.73 -9.04 -29.17
N GLU A 388 -5.83 -9.46 -28.52
CA GLU A 388 -5.91 -9.68 -27.07
C GLU A 388 -5.13 -10.93 -26.63
N ALA A 389 -4.74 -10.96 -25.36
CA ALA A 389 -4.35 -12.18 -24.69
C ALA A 389 -5.56 -13.14 -24.61
N VAL A 390 -5.32 -14.42 -24.90
CA VAL A 390 -6.39 -15.40 -25.15
C VAL A 390 -6.93 -15.96 -23.85
N GLU A 391 -8.23 -15.78 -23.63
CA GLU A 391 -8.97 -16.50 -22.61
C GLU A 391 -9.10 -17.99 -22.98
N LEU A 392 -8.66 -18.90 -22.10
CA LEU A 392 -8.76 -20.33 -22.35
C LEU A 392 -10.12 -20.88 -21.90
N ARG A 393 -10.90 -21.39 -22.86
CA ARG A 393 -12.20 -22.06 -22.68
C ARG A 393 -12.12 -23.55 -23.00
N ASP A 394 -13.02 -24.33 -22.39
CA ASP A 394 -13.07 -25.79 -22.55
C ASP A 394 -13.47 -26.21 -23.96
N GLY A 395 -14.39 -25.48 -24.60
CA GLY A 395 -14.93 -25.80 -25.91
C GLY A 395 -15.95 -26.95 -25.92
N ASP A 396 -16.21 -27.58 -24.77
CA ASP A 396 -17.20 -28.64 -24.62
C ASP A 396 -18.64 -28.10 -24.70
N LYS A 397 -19.28 -28.27 -25.85
CA LYS A 397 -20.65 -27.78 -26.10
C LYS A 397 -21.69 -28.37 -25.17
N SER A 398 -21.43 -29.53 -24.55
CA SER A 398 -22.35 -30.15 -23.59
C SER A 398 -22.37 -29.45 -22.22
N ARG A 399 -21.37 -28.61 -21.92
CA ARG A 399 -21.22 -27.94 -20.63
C ARG A 399 -21.05 -26.43 -20.79
N TYR A 400 -21.98 -25.66 -20.21
CA TYR A 400 -22.04 -24.20 -20.32
C TYR A 400 -21.91 -23.69 -21.77
N GLY A 401 -22.44 -24.42 -22.75
CA GLY A 401 -22.38 -24.06 -24.18
C GLY A 401 -20.95 -23.97 -24.76
N GLY A 402 -19.97 -24.63 -24.15
CA GLY A 402 -18.55 -24.55 -24.54
C GLY A 402 -17.72 -23.54 -23.76
N LYS A 403 -18.34 -22.80 -22.82
CA LYS A 403 -17.68 -21.72 -22.08
C LYS A 403 -17.09 -22.14 -20.73
N GLY A 404 -17.03 -23.44 -20.42
CA GLY A 404 -16.34 -23.92 -19.22
C GLY A 404 -14.88 -23.48 -19.15
N VAL A 405 -14.28 -23.48 -17.95
CA VAL A 405 -12.88 -23.06 -17.73
C VAL A 405 -12.02 -24.14 -17.06
N LEU A 406 -12.43 -25.40 -17.07
CA LEU A 406 -11.71 -26.49 -16.40
C LEU A 406 -10.27 -26.66 -16.91
N LYS A 407 -10.01 -26.44 -18.20
CA LYS A 407 -8.65 -26.44 -18.77
C LYS A 407 -7.76 -25.38 -18.13
N ALA A 408 -8.28 -24.17 -17.94
CA ALA A 408 -7.56 -23.07 -17.28
C ALA A 408 -7.28 -23.41 -15.80
N LEU A 409 -8.25 -24.01 -15.10
CA LEU A 409 -8.06 -24.47 -13.72
C LEU A 409 -7.01 -25.56 -13.60
N ASP A 410 -7.02 -26.53 -14.52
CA ASP A 410 -6.02 -27.58 -14.55
C ASP A 410 -4.63 -27.01 -14.81
N ASN A 411 -4.48 -26.07 -15.74
CA ASN A 411 -3.22 -25.36 -15.99
C ASN A 411 -2.69 -24.66 -14.72
N ILE A 412 -3.56 -24.01 -13.93
CA ILE A 412 -3.14 -23.42 -12.65
C ILE A 412 -2.61 -24.50 -11.71
N LYS A 413 -3.37 -25.59 -11.54
CA LYS A 413 -3.05 -26.66 -10.58
C LYS A 413 -1.80 -27.46 -10.98
N SER A 414 -1.68 -27.85 -12.24
CA SER A 414 -0.69 -28.81 -12.71
C SER A 414 0.58 -28.15 -13.25
N ILE A 415 0.52 -26.88 -13.67
CA ILE A 415 1.64 -26.18 -14.31
C ILE A 415 2.09 -24.95 -13.51
N ILE A 416 1.19 -24.01 -13.21
CA ILE A 416 1.56 -22.72 -12.59
C ILE A 416 1.94 -22.93 -11.12
N ALA A 417 1.04 -23.49 -10.30
CA ALA A 417 1.22 -23.59 -8.86
C ALA A 417 2.50 -24.33 -8.46
N PRO A 418 2.87 -25.49 -9.04
CA PRO A 418 4.12 -26.18 -8.70
C PRO A 418 5.39 -25.39 -9.01
N LYS A 419 5.31 -24.33 -9.85
CA LYS A 419 6.45 -23.50 -10.23
C LYS A 419 6.62 -22.25 -9.38
N ILE A 420 5.55 -21.79 -8.74
CA ILE A 420 5.57 -20.52 -7.98
C ILE A 420 5.41 -20.70 -6.47
N ILE A 421 4.97 -21.87 -6.00
CA ILE A 421 4.98 -22.18 -4.55
C ILE A 421 6.40 -22.03 -4.00
N GLY A 422 6.51 -21.33 -2.87
CA GLY A 422 7.78 -21.00 -2.20
C GLY A 422 8.40 -19.68 -2.64
N MET A 423 7.87 -19.02 -3.68
CA MET A 423 8.34 -17.69 -4.13
C MET A 423 7.69 -16.56 -3.33
N ASP A 424 8.39 -15.44 -3.24
CA ASP A 424 7.93 -14.23 -2.53
C ASP A 424 6.84 -13.50 -3.32
N VAL A 425 5.70 -13.26 -2.67
CA VAL A 425 4.55 -12.53 -3.26
C VAL A 425 4.82 -11.05 -3.48
N THR A 426 5.89 -10.47 -2.89
CA THR A 426 6.25 -9.08 -3.13
C THR A 426 6.98 -8.86 -4.47
N ASP A 427 7.52 -9.93 -5.09
CA ASP A 427 8.15 -9.91 -6.42
C ASP A 427 7.11 -10.11 -7.54
N GLN A 428 6.17 -9.16 -7.64
CA GLN A 428 5.10 -9.19 -8.65
C GLN A 428 5.66 -9.36 -10.07
N SER A 429 6.71 -8.60 -10.41
CA SER A 429 7.29 -8.64 -11.75
C SER A 429 7.99 -9.96 -12.03
N GLY A 430 8.74 -10.53 -11.08
CA GLY A 430 9.40 -11.82 -11.28
C GLY A 430 8.40 -12.96 -11.46
N LEU A 431 7.33 -12.96 -10.64
CA LEU A 431 6.26 -13.96 -10.73
C LEU A 431 5.45 -13.86 -12.03
N ASP A 432 5.04 -12.66 -12.43
CA ASP A 432 4.34 -12.45 -13.70
C ASP A 432 5.20 -12.90 -14.89
N GLN A 433 6.50 -12.54 -14.89
CA GLN A 433 7.40 -12.94 -15.98
C GLN A 433 7.68 -14.44 -16.01
N LEU A 434 7.71 -15.10 -14.86
CA LEU A 434 7.80 -16.56 -14.81
C LEU A 434 6.56 -17.20 -15.44
N MET A 435 5.34 -16.74 -15.12
CA MET A 435 4.11 -17.26 -15.72
C MET A 435 4.04 -17.02 -17.23
N ILE A 436 4.42 -15.84 -17.70
CA ILE A 436 4.53 -15.51 -19.13
C ILE A 436 5.52 -16.46 -19.83
N LYS A 437 6.68 -16.72 -19.21
CA LYS A 437 7.68 -17.65 -19.76
C LYS A 437 7.22 -19.11 -19.75
N LEU A 438 6.47 -19.53 -18.74
CA LEU A 438 5.90 -20.88 -18.65
C LEU A 438 4.87 -21.14 -19.75
N ASP A 439 4.08 -20.12 -20.07
CA ASP A 439 3.20 -20.13 -21.22
C ASP A 439 3.99 -20.20 -22.53
N GLY A 440 4.88 -19.22 -22.76
CA GLY A 440 5.79 -19.20 -23.90
C GLY A 440 5.15 -18.82 -25.24
N THR A 441 3.87 -18.44 -25.26
CA THR A 441 3.19 -17.86 -26.43
C THR A 441 3.04 -16.35 -26.28
N GLU A 442 2.97 -15.63 -27.40
CA GLU A 442 2.85 -14.17 -27.39
C GLU A 442 1.54 -13.69 -26.74
N ASN A 443 0.46 -14.43 -26.93
CA ASN A 443 -0.89 -14.09 -26.50
C ASN A 443 -1.39 -14.94 -25.33
N LYS A 444 -0.50 -15.62 -24.59
CA LYS A 444 -0.85 -16.41 -23.39
C LYS A 444 -1.84 -17.57 -23.66
N ALA A 445 -1.92 -18.05 -24.90
CA ALA A 445 -2.93 -19.01 -25.34
C ALA A 445 -2.72 -20.44 -24.81
N LYS A 446 -1.52 -20.78 -24.33
CA LYS A 446 -1.22 -22.14 -23.86
C LYS A 446 -1.77 -22.39 -22.46
N LEU A 447 -1.53 -21.48 -21.53
CA LEU A 447 -2.02 -21.54 -20.15
C LEU A 447 -3.39 -20.88 -20.03
N GLY A 448 -3.66 -19.87 -20.84
CA GLY A 448 -4.83 -19.00 -20.78
C GLY A 448 -4.53 -17.71 -20.01
N ALA A 449 -4.85 -16.57 -20.61
CA ALA A 449 -4.73 -15.26 -19.97
C ALA A 449 -5.58 -15.17 -18.69
N ASN A 450 -6.74 -15.84 -18.66
CA ASN A 450 -7.59 -15.96 -17.48
C ASN A 450 -6.93 -16.76 -16.34
N ALA A 451 -6.16 -17.81 -16.65
CA ALA A 451 -5.41 -18.55 -15.63
C ALA A 451 -4.29 -17.68 -15.03
N ILE A 452 -3.49 -17.05 -15.90
CA ILE A 452 -2.35 -16.23 -15.49
C ILE A 452 -2.80 -15.00 -14.70
N LEU A 453 -3.82 -14.27 -15.19
CA LEU A 453 -4.29 -13.06 -14.54
C LEU A 453 -4.90 -13.35 -13.17
N ALA A 454 -5.66 -14.45 -13.02
CA ALA A 454 -6.24 -14.84 -11.74
C ALA A 454 -5.15 -15.00 -10.68
N VAL A 455 -4.05 -15.66 -11.02
CA VAL A 455 -2.90 -15.84 -10.12
C VAL A 455 -2.16 -14.51 -9.89
N SER A 456 -1.92 -13.73 -10.95
CA SER A 456 -1.25 -12.42 -10.89
C SER A 456 -1.94 -11.44 -9.93
N MET A 457 -3.27 -11.35 -9.97
CA MET A 457 -4.05 -10.50 -9.06
C MET A 457 -4.03 -11.00 -7.61
N ALA A 458 -4.06 -12.32 -7.39
CA ALA A 458 -3.96 -12.90 -6.05
C ALA A 458 -2.58 -12.64 -5.43
N ILE A 459 -1.51 -12.74 -6.24
CA ILE A 459 -0.15 -12.37 -5.83
C ILE A 459 -0.11 -10.90 -5.41
N CYS A 460 -0.67 -9.99 -6.21
CA CYS A 460 -0.68 -8.55 -5.90
C CYS A 460 -1.38 -8.25 -4.57
N ARG A 461 -2.51 -8.91 -4.30
CA ARG A 461 -3.20 -8.83 -3.00
C ARG A 461 -2.35 -9.36 -1.84
N ALA A 462 -1.68 -10.49 -2.05
CA ALA A 462 -0.79 -11.06 -1.05
C ALA A 462 0.44 -10.17 -0.81
N GLY A 463 1.00 -9.56 -1.87
CA GLY A 463 2.09 -8.58 -1.80
C GLY A 463 1.72 -7.33 -1.02
N ALA A 464 0.51 -6.80 -1.22
CA ALA A 464 -0.02 -5.70 -0.41
C ALA A 464 -0.11 -6.07 1.07
N ALA A 465 -0.63 -7.26 1.38
CA ALA A 465 -0.72 -7.76 2.74
C ALA A 465 0.64 -8.05 3.40
N ALA A 466 1.60 -8.56 2.64
CA ALA A 466 2.98 -8.77 3.09
C ALA A 466 3.63 -7.47 3.53
N LYS A 467 3.38 -6.39 2.77
CA LYS A 467 3.80 -5.03 3.09
C LYS A 467 2.91 -4.32 4.10
N LYS A 468 1.82 -4.96 4.56
CA LYS A 468 0.81 -4.40 5.48
C LYS A 468 0.25 -3.05 5.02
N ILE A 469 0.03 -2.91 3.72
CA ILE A 469 -0.55 -1.72 3.10
C ILE A 469 -1.81 -2.09 2.31
N PRO A 470 -2.71 -1.13 2.08
CA PRO A 470 -3.84 -1.30 1.18
C PRO A 470 -3.39 -1.65 -0.26
N LEU A 471 -4.24 -2.32 -1.01
CA LEU A 471 -3.93 -2.77 -2.37
C LEU A 471 -3.62 -1.59 -3.32
N TYR A 472 -4.41 -0.51 -3.28
CA TYR A 472 -4.14 0.68 -4.10
C TYR A 472 -2.74 1.27 -3.82
N LYS A 473 -2.29 1.27 -2.57
CA LYS A 473 -0.97 1.75 -2.16
C LYS A 473 0.14 0.82 -2.66
N HIS A 474 -0.07 -0.49 -2.58
CA HIS A 474 0.86 -1.46 -3.15
C HIS A 474 1.02 -1.30 -4.67
N ILE A 475 -0.08 -1.11 -5.38
CA ILE A 475 -0.09 -0.87 -6.82
C ILE A 475 0.66 0.44 -7.16
N ALA A 476 0.49 1.50 -6.36
CA ALA A 476 1.26 2.74 -6.55
C ALA A 476 2.77 2.51 -6.41
N GLN A 477 3.20 1.74 -5.41
CA GLN A 477 4.61 1.36 -5.25
C GLN A 477 5.12 0.54 -6.44
N LEU A 478 4.36 -0.46 -6.90
CA LEU A 478 4.71 -1.26 -8.09
C LEU A 478 4.80 -0.41 -9.36
N SER A 479 4.05 0.70 -9.41
CA SER A 479 4.00 1.62 -10.54
C SER A 479 5.01 2.76 -10.43
N ASN A 480 5.86 2.78 -9.40
CA ASN A 480 6.80 3.84 -9.07
C ASN A 480 6.13 5.22 -8.90
N ARG A 481 4.92 5.25 -8.37
CA ARG A 481 4.18 6.47 -8.03
C ARG A 481 4.35 6.84 -6.56
N ASN A 482 4.07 8.11 -6.25
CA ASN A 482 3.87 8.55 -4.86
C ASN A 482 2.79 7.68 -4.19
N ASP A 483 3.05 7.29 -2.94
CA ASP A 483 2.20 6.44 -2.11
C ASP A 483 1.63 7.18 -0.88
N THR A 484 1.70 8.52 -0.86
CA THR A 484 1.09 9.42 0.13
C THR A 484 -0.22 10.02 -0.35
N ASP A 485 -0.21 10.67 -1.51
CA ASP A 485 -1.36 11.39 -2.06
C ASP A 485 -1.87 10.71 -3.32
N PHE A 486 -3.18 10.53 -3.38
CA PHE A 486 -3.84 9.69 -4.37
C PHE A 486 -4.92 10.44 -5.11
N ILE A 487 -5.10 10.05 -6.37
CA ILE A 487 -6.13 10.60 -7.24
C ILE A 487 -7.29 9.62 -7.30
N LEU A 488 -8.47 10.11 -6.96
CA LEU A 488 -9.73 9.41 -7.19
C LEU A 488 -10.20 9.70 -8.62
N PRO A 489 -10.63 8.67 -9.37
CA PRO A 489 -10.96 8.81 -10.77
C PRO A 489 -12.33 9.43 -10.99
N VAL A 490 -12.54 10.09 -12.13
CA VAL A 490 -13.90 10.37 -12.61
C VAL A 490 -14.52 9.08 -13.16
N PRO A 491 -15.70 8.66 -12.68
CA PRO A 491 -16.40 7.50 -13.22
C PRO A 491 -17.13 7.83 -14.54
N ALA A 492 -16.97 7.00 -15.57
CA ALA A 492 -17.81 7.00 -16.76
C ALA A 492 -18.91 5.94 -16.59
N PHE A 493 -20.14 6.38 -16.32
CA PHE A 493 -21.26 5.48 -16.07
C PHE A 493 -21.96 5.12 -17.37
N ASN A 494 -21.98 3.84 -17.73
CA ASN A 494 -22.78 3.36 -18.85
C ASN A 494 -24.28 3.49 -18.55
N VAL A 495 -25.05 4.16 -19.42
CA VAL A 495 -26.47 4.46 -19.16
C VAL A 495 -27.42 4.12 -20.31
N ILE A 496 -26.96 4.13 -21.56
CA ILE A 496 -27.73 3.69 -22.74
C ILE A 496 -26.85 2.75 -23.57
N ASN A 497 -27.41 1.58 -23.90
CA ASN A 497 -26.77 0.56 -24.71
C ASN A 497 -27.37 0.49 -26.12
N GLY A 498 -26.51 0.31 -27.11
CA GLY A 498 -26.82 -0.08 -28.47
C GLY A 498 -25.87 -1.19 -28.91
N GLY A 499 -25.42 -1.17 -30.17
CA GLY A 499 -24.48 -2.17 -30.71
C GLY A 499 -24.93 -3.60 -30.44
N VAL A 500 -23.98 -4.48 -30.13
CA VAL A 500 -24.26 -5.88 -29.73
C VAL A 500 -24.75 -6.01 -28.28
N HIS A 501 -24.66 -4.93 -27.48
CA HIS A 501 -25.15 -4.86 -26.09
C HIS A 501 -26.64 -4.53 -25.97
N GLY A 502 -27.31 -4.15 -27.07
CA GLY A 502 -28.71 -3.72 -27.08
C GLY A 502 -29.50 -4.28 -28.26
N GLY A 503 -30.72 -4.77 -27.99
CA GLY A 503 -31.64 -5.27 -29.02
C GLY A 503 -32.32 -4.18 -29.87
N ASN A 504 -31.99 -2.90 -29.65
CA ASN A 504 -32.48 -1.77 -30.44
C ASN A 504 -31.73 -1.66 -31.78
N ARG A 505 -31.99 -0.60 -32.57
CA ARG A 505 -31.34 -0.37 -33.87
C ARG A 505 -30.06 0.45 -33.81
N LEU A 506 -29.74 1.01 -32.65
CA LEU A 506 -28.59 1.88 -32.45
C LEU A 506 -27.28 1.14 -32.74
N ALA A 507 -26.44 1.66 -33.65
CA ALA A 507 -25.18 1.04 -34.00
C ALA A 507 -24.11 1.22 -32.91
N ILE A 508 -24.00 2.44 -32.37
CA ILE A 508 -23.09 2.77 -31.26
C ILE A 508 -23.43 1.91 -30.04
N GLN A 509 -22.41 1.35 -29.40
CA GLN A 509 -22.55 0.36 -28.35
C GLN A 509 -22.93 0.97 -27.00
N GLU A 510 -22.32 2.07 -26.59
CA GLU A 510 -22.51 2.63 -25.26
C GLU A 510 -22.57 4.15 -25.28
N PHE A 511 -23.40 4.70 -24.41
CA PHE A 511 -23.43 6.12 -24.08
C PHE A 511 -23.32 6.26 -22.57
N TRP A 512 -22.42 7.15 -22.15
CA TRP A 512 -22.06 7.32 -20.75
C TRP A 512 -22.40 8.71 -20.23
N VAL A 513 -22.56 8.82 -18.92
CA VAL A 513 -22.53 10.09 -18.21
C VAL A 513 -21.28 10.20 -17.33
N ILE A 514 -20.63 11.36 -17.37
CA ILE A 514 -19.29 11.58 -16.82
C ILE A 514 -19.33 12.85 -15.94
N PRO A 515 -19.45 12.74 -14.60
CA PRO A 515 -19.60 13.86 -13.66
C PRO A 515 -18.26 14.58 -13.36
N ILE A 516 -17.62 15.16 -14.37
CA ILE A 516 -16.32 15.84 -14.21
C ILE A 516 -16.37 17.09 -13.30
N GLY A 517 -17.55 17.71 -13.15
CA GLY A 517 -17.76 18.90 -12.32
C GLY A 517 -18.05 18.62 -10.85
N ALA A 518 -17.95 17.36 -10.40
CA ALA A 518 -17.98 17.01 -8.99
C ALA A 518 -16.67 17.39 -8.29
N THR A 519 -16.71 17.53 -6.96
CA THR A 519 -15.56 17.89 -6.12
C THR A 519 -14.94 16.70 -5.39
N THR A 520 -15.70 15.61 -5.24
CA THR A 520 -15.30 14.35 -4.62
C THR A 520 -15.83 13.18 -5.43
N PHE A 521 -15.24 12.00 -5.26
CA PHE A 521 -15.75 10.78 -5.88
C PHE A 521 -17.16 10.44 -5.38
N LYS A 522 -17.43 10.61 -4.08
CA LYS A 522 -18.77 10.42 -3.50
C LYS A 522 -19.81 11.35 -4.13
N GLU A 523 -19.47 12.61 -4.38
CA GLU A 523 -20.36 13.52 -5.12
C GLU A 523 -20.55 13.05 -6.56
N ALA A 524 -19.47 12.66 -7.25
CA ALA A 524 -19.51 12.15 -8.62
C ALA A 524 -20.47 10.96 -8.76
N LEU A 525 -20.38 10.00 -7.83
CA LEU A 525 -21.27 8.84 -7.79
C LEU A 525 -22.73 9.23 -7.55
N ARG A 526 -22.99 10.21 -6.68
CA ARG A 526 -24.34 10.76 -6.45
C ARG A 526 -24.91 11.38 -7.74
N LEU A 527 -24.15 12.24 -8.41
CA LEU A 527 -24.58 12.90 -9.66
C LEU A 527 -24.88 11.87 -10.76
N GLY A 528 -24.03 10.85 -10.90
CA GLY A 528 -24.26 9.75 -11.84
C GLY A 528 -25.53 8.96 -11.53
N SER A 529 -25.74 8.61 -10.26
CA SER A 529 -26.93 7.87 -9.80
C SER A 529 -28.23 8.66 -9.98
N GLU A 530 -28.26 9.93 -9.58
CA GLU A 530 -29.41 10.82 -9.78
C GLU A 530 -29.74 10.97 -11.28
N THR A 531 -28.72 11.18 -12.13
CA THR A 531 -28.90 11.25 -13.59
C THR A 531 -29.45 9.93 -14.16
N TYR A 532 -28.92 8.79 -13.73
CA TYR A 532 -29.36 7.46 -14.17
C TYR A 532 -30.81 7.18 -13.80
N HIS A 533 -31.23 7.53 -12.58
CA HIS A 533 -32.63 7.38 -12.15
C HIS A 533 -33.56 8.36 -12.84
N THR A 534 -33.13 9.60 -13.09
CA THR A 534 -33.91 10.55 -13.91
C THR A 534 -34.05 10.04 -15.35
N LEU A 535 -32.97 9.54 -15.95
CA LEU A 535 -33.01 8.93 -17.29
C LEU A 535 -33.97 7.74 -17.35
N LYS A 536 -33.99 6.89 -16.32
CA LYS A 536 -34.96 5.79 -16.18
C LYS A 536 -36.39 6.30 -16.31
N THR A 537 -36.73 7.37 -15.59
CA THR A 537 -38.06 7.99 -15.63
C THR A 537 -38.38 8.52 -17.02
N VAL A 538 -37.44 9.26 -17.64
CA VAL A 538 -37.61 9.79 -19.01
C VAL A 538 -37.84 8.68 -20.04
N ILE A 539 -37.08 7.59 -19.96
CA ILE A 539 -37.24 6.43 -20.85
C ILE A 539 -38.59 5.75 -20.62
N ALA A 540 -38.98 5.53 -19.36
CA ALA A 540 -40.25 4.90 -19.03
C ALA A 540 -41.46 5.72 -19.51
N GLU A 541 -41.39 7.04 -19.39
CA GLU A 541 -42.42 7.96 -19.88
C GLU A 541 -42.55 7.91 -21.41
N ARG A 542 -41.42 7.80 -22.13
CA ARG A 542 -41.40 7.89 -23.59
C ARG A 542 -41.64 6.56 -24.29
N TYR A 543 -41.06 5.47 -23.79
CA TYR A 543 -41.04 4.16 -24.46
C TYR A 543 -41.71 3.04 -23.64
N GLY A 544 -42.22 3.36 -22.45
CA GLY A 544 -42.90 2.40 -21.58
C GLY A 544 -41.96 1.68 -20.61
N ARG A 545 -42.56 0.93 -19.67
CA ARG A 545 -41.84 0.29 -18.55
C ARG A 545 -40.86 -0.80 -18.99
N ASP A 546 -41.11 -1.48 -20.10
CA ASP A 546 -40.22 -2.55 -20.55
C ASP A 546 -38.90 -2.01 -21.11
N ALA A 547 -38.87 -0.74 -21.54
CA ALA A 547 -37.68 -0.07 -22.05
C ALA A 547 -36.66 0.31 -20.95
N VAL A 548 -37.01 0.17 -19.67
CA VAL A 548 -36.10 0.42 -18.54
C VAL A 548 -35.51 -0.85 -17.92
N ASN A 549 -35.63 -1.97 -18.63
CA ASN A 549 -34.77 -3.13 -18.38
C ASN A 549 -33.32 -2.78 -18.73
N VAL A 550 -32.39 -3.48 -18.08
CA VAL A 550 -30.96 -3.19 -18.17
C VAL A 550 -30.20 -4.30 -18.90
N GLY A 551 -29.16 -3.92 -19.64
CA GLY A 551 -28.23 -4.85 -20.27
C GLY A 551 -27.17 -5.38 -19.31
N ASP A 552 -26.15 -6.05 -19.87
CA ASP A 552 -25.06 -6.70 -19.12
C ASP A 552 -24.33 -5.75 -18.15
N GLU A 553 -24.22 -4.48 -18.54
CA GLU A 553 -23.48 -3.45 -17.78
C GLU A 553 -24.37 -2.48 -17.01
N GLY A 554 -25.67 -2.74 -16.98
CA GLY A 554 -26.63 -1.97 -16.22
C GLY A 554 -27.24 -0.77 -16.96
N GLY A 555 -26.73 -0.41 -18.14
CA GLY A 555 -27.36 0.60 -19.00
C GLY A 555 -28.71 0.15 -19.57
N PHE A 556 -29.58 1.10 -19.91
CA PHE A 556 -30.88 0.82 -20.53
C PHE A 556 -30.73 0.50 -22.03
N ALA A 557 -31.65 -0.28 -22.59
CA ALA A 557 -31.69 -0.56 -24.03
C ALA A 557 -33.04 -0.14 -24.66
N PRO A 558 -33.42 1.15 -24.58
CA PRO A 558 -34.67 1.64 -25.19
C PRO A 558 -34.67 1.48 -26.72
N PRO A 559 -35.84 1.43 -27.37
CA PRO A 559 -35.99 1.20 -28.81
C PRO A 559 -35.63 2.43 -29.68
N ILE A 560 -34.49 3.07 -29.37
CA ILE A 560 -33.93 4.25 -30.04
C ILE A 560 -33.52 3.90 -31.48
N GLN A 561 -33.71 4.87 -32.38
CA GLN A 561 -33.42 4.71 -33.82
C GLN A 561 -32.17 5.47 -34.28
N SER A 562 -31.70 6.49 -33.55
CA SER A 562 -30.52 7.28 -33.95
C SER A 562 -29.65 7.70 -32.77
N ASN A 563 -28.37 8.00 -33.05
CA ASN A 563 -27.42 8.48 -32.05
C ASN A 563 -27.86 9.82 -31.44
N ASP A 564 -28.45 10.70 -32.25
CA ASP A 564 -28.99 11.99 -31.80
C ASP A 564 -30.11 11.81 -30.77
N GLU A 565 -31.01 10.84 -30.98
CA GLU A 565 -32.09 10.57 -30.03
C GLU A 565 -31.53 10.08 -28.69
N ALA A 566 -30.47 9.26 -28.68
CA ALA A 566 -29.79 8.87 -27.45
C ALA A 566 -29.14 10.06 -26.74
N LEU A 567 -28.44 10.93 -27.47
CA LEU A 567 -27.81 12.13 -26.91
C LEU A 567 -28.83 13.14 -26.40
N ASP A 568 -29.94 13.36 -27.11
CA ASP A 568 -31.04 14.23 -26.67
C ASP A 568 -31.67 13.73 -25.36
N LEU A 569 -31.85 12.42 -25.21
CA LEU A 569 -32.33 11.81 -23.96
C LEU A 569 -31.35 12.07 -22.81
N LEU A 570 -30.05 11.94 -23.04
CA LEU A 570 -29.04 12.21 -22.02
C LEU A 570 -28.98 13.68 -21.63
N VAL A 571 -28.99 14.59 -22.59
CA VAL A 571 -29.05 16.03 -22.32
C VAL A 571 -30.31 16.36 -21.51
N SER A 572 -31.47 15.81 -21.88
CA SER A 572 -32.72 16.01 -21.13
C SER A 572 -32.64 15.44 -19.71
N ALA A 573 -32.04 14.25 -19.52
CA ALA A 573 -31.91 13.64 -18.20
C ALA A 573 -30.94 14.41 -17.30
N ILE A 574 -29.81 14.87 -17.83
CA ILE A 574 -28.83 15.71 -17.12
C ILE A 574 -29.47 17.03 -16.68
N ASP A 575 -30.25 17.65 -17.56
CA ASP A 575 -30.97 18.90 -17.26
C ASP A 575 -32.04 18.70 -16.19
N LYS A 576 -32.89 17.68 -16.35
CA LYS A 576 -33.93 17.33 -15.36
C LYS A 576 -33.36 16.93 -14.00
N ALA A 577 -32.17 16.35 -13.95
CA ALA A 577 -31.47 16.05 -12.70
C ALA A 577 -30.85 17.30 -12.05
N GLY A 578 -30.80 18.44 -12.75
CA GLY A 578 -30.19 19.67 -12.28
C GLY A 578 -28.66 19.60 -12.28
N HIS A 579 -28.06 18.87 -13.22
CA HIS A 579 -26.61 18.63 -13.28
C HIS A 579 -25.95 19.19 -14.54
N THR A 580 -26.68 20.01 -15.31
CA THR A 580 -26.16 20.75 -16.46
C THR A 580 -24.86 21.48 -16.11
N GLY A 581 -23.84 21.31 -16.95
CA GLY A 581 -22.51 21.89 -16.73
C GLY A 581 -21.58 21.05 -15.85
N LYS A 582 -22.10 20.19 -14.96
CA LYS A 582 -21.30 19.29 -14.10
C LYS A 582 -21.14 17.88 -14.67
N VAL A 583 -22.16 17.39 -15.37
CA VAL A 583 -22.16 16.07 -16.00
C VAL A 583 -21.99 16.23 -17.51
N LYS A 584 -21.05 15.46 -18.06
CA LYS A 584 -20.71 15.37 -19.48
C LYS A 584 -21.11 14.00 -20.03
N ILE A 585 -20.88 13.81 -21.32
CA ILE A 585 -21.22 12.59 -22.06
C ILE A 585 -19.96 12.02 -22.69
N GLY A 586 -19.86 10.70 -22.75
CA GLY A 586 -18.95 10.01 -23.66
C GLY A 586 -19.67 8.88 -24.37
N ILE A 587 -19.07 8.34 -25.41
CA ILE A 587 -19.60 7.19 -26.14
C ILE A 587 -18.51 6.17 -26.44
N ASP A 588 -18.90 4.91 -26.50
CA ASP A 588 -18.15 3.84 -27.16
C ASP A 588 -18.93 3.39 -28.38
N SER A 589 -18.33 3.56 -29.56
CA SER A 589 -18.94 3.11 -30.80
C SER A 589 -18.77 1.61 -31.01
N ALA A 590 -17.67 1.01 -30.55
CA ALA A 590 -17.27 -0.35 -30.89
C ALA A 590 -17.35 -0.61 -32.41
N ALA A 591 -16.77 0.30 -33.20
CA ALA A 591 -17.04 0.37 -34.63
C ALA A 591 -16.60 -0.86 -35.43
N SER A 592 -15.69 -1.68 -34.88
CA SER A 592 -15.32 -3.00 -35.42
C SER A 592 -16.55 -3.91 -35.59
N GLU A 593 -17.56 -3.84 -34.71
CA GLU A 593 -18.77 -4.68 -34.75
C GLU A 593 -19.69 -4.38 -35.94
N PHE A 594 -19.61 -3.17 -36.48
CA PHE A 594 -20.35 -2.75 -37.67
C PHE A 594 -19.44 -2.38 -38.83
N HIS A 595 -18.16 -2.76 -38.75
CA HIS A 595 -17.24 -2.66 -39.87
C HIS A 595 -17.53 -3.78 -40.88
N THR A 596 -17.58 -3.40 -42.14
CA THR A 596 -17.93 -4.28 -43.26
C THR A 596 -16.66 -4.82 -43.90
N LYS A 597 -16.77 -5.99 -44.53
CA LYS A 597 -15.63 -6.66 -45.21
C LYS A 597 -14.97 -5.82 -46.31
N ASN A 598 -15.65 -4.79 -46.83
CA ASN A 598 -15.16 -3.88 -47.85
C ASN A 598 -14.55 -2.58 -47.29
N GLY A 599 -14.27 -2.50 -45.98
CA GLY A 599 -13.60 -1.32 -45.39
C GLY A 599 -14.53 -0.15 -45.08
N MET A 600 -15.85 -0.39 -45.01
CA MET A 600 -16.89 0.62 -44.76
C MET A 600 -17.61 0.31 -43.44
N TYR A 601 -18.49 1.19 -42.97
CA TYR A 601 -19.21 1.04 -41.69
C TYR A 601 -20.72 1.01 -41.91
N ASP A 602 -21.40 0.00 -41.38
CA ASP A 602 -22.85 -0.22 -41.54
C ASP A 602 -23.63 0.21 -40.30
N LEU A 603 -24.16 1.44 -40.31
CA LEU A 603 -24.87 2.00 -39.16
C LEU A 603 -26.27 1.38 -38.92
N ASP A 604 -26.70 0.43 -39.74
CA ASP A 604 -27.96 -0.33 -39.58
C ASP A 604 -27.71 -1.84 -39.61
N PHE A 605 -26.51 -2.30 -39.22
CA PHE A 605 -26.08 -3.71 -39.33
C PHE A 605 -26.99 -4.72 -38.62
N LYS A 606 -27.77 -4.29 -37.63
CA LYS A 606 -28.75 -5.12 -36.91
C LYS A 606 -30.06 -5.33 -37.68
N ASN A 607 -30.31 -4.54 -38.73
CA ASN A 607 -31.53 -4.65 -39.52
C ASN A 607 -31.43 -5.80 -40.53
N LYS A 608 -32.33 -6.78 -40.39
CA LYS A 608 -32.40 -7.93 -41.32
C LYS A 608 -32.73 -7.54 -42.76
N ASN A 609 -33.42 -6.40 -42.95
CA ASN A 609 -33.80 -5.86 -44.25
C ASN A 609 -32.93 -4.64 -44.61
N ASN A 610 -31.65 -4.66 -44.23
CA ASN A 610 -30.73 -3.57 -44.56
C ASN A 610 -30.50 -3.49 -46.08
N ASN A 611 -30.79 -2.34 -46.67
CA ASN A 611 -30.63 -2.06 -48.10
C ASN A 611 -29.27 -1.41 -48.43
N GLY A 612 -28.38 -1.26 -47.45
CA GLY A 612 -27.05 -0.67 -47.59
C GLY A 612 -27.04 0.87 -47.62
N SER A 613 -28.20 1.54 -47.46
CA SER A 613 -28.28 3.01 -47.52
C SER A 613 -27.56 3.73 -46.38
N GLN A 614 -27.28 3.03 -45.27
CA GLN A 614 -26.56 3.55 -44.10
C GLN A 614 -25.12 3.01 -44.01
N VAL A 615 -24.59 2.47 -45.11
CA VAL A 615 -23.18 2.07 -45.22
C VAL A 615 -22.36 3.30 -45.61
N VAL A 616 -21.40 3.68 -44.78
CA VAL A 616 -20.60 4.90 -44.92
C VAL A 616 -19.10 4.61 -44.90
N SER A 617 -18.29 5.48 -45.50
CA SER A 617 -16.83 5.41 -45.38
C SER A 617 -16.37 5.88 -44.01
N GLY A 618 -15.15 5.54 -43.61
CA GLY A 618 -14.53 6.09 -42.39
C GLY A 618 -14.45 7.63 -42.39
N GLU A 619 -14.24 8.25 -43.56
CA GLU A 619 -14.28 9.72 -43.70
C GLU A 619 -15.66 10.29 -43.40
N LYS A 620 -16.72 9.68 -43.96
CA LYS A 620 -18.09 10.12 -43.71
C LYS A 620 -18.51 9.88 -42.26
N LEU A 621 -18.06 8.78 -41.66
CA LEU A 621 -18.28 8.51 -40.24
C LEU A 621 -17.54 9.53 -39.35
N ALA A 622 -16.32 9.92 -39.69
CA ALA A 622 -15.59 11.00 -39.02
C ALA A 622 -16.32 12.35 -39.11
N ASP A 623 -16.92 12.68 -40.26
CA ASP A 623 -17.77 13.87 -40.41
C ASP A 623 -18.97 13.83 -39.47
N MET A 624 -19.64 12.67 -39.36
CA MET A 624 -20.77 12.50 -38.46
C MET A 624 -20.36 12.71 -37.01
N TYR A 625 -19.21 12.17 -36.58
CA TYR A 625 -18.70 12.43 -35.24
C TYR A 625 -18.37 13.91 -35.01
N ARG A 626 -17.77 14.61 -35.98
CA ARG A 626 -17.51 16.06 -35.89
C ARG A 626 -18.81 16.86 -35.73
N GLU A 627 -19.85 16.49 -36.48
CA GLU A 627 -21.17 17.10 -36.36
C GLU A 627 -21.78 16.86 -34.98
N MET A 628 -21.69 15.63 -34.45
CA MET A 628 -22.13 15.30 -33.09
C MET A 628 -21.41 16.14 -32.04
N VAL A 629 -20.08 16.30 -32.14
CA VAL A 629 -19.30 17.15 -31.21
C VAL A 629 -19.76 18.61 -31.27
N SER A 630 -20.04 19.13 -32.48
CA SER A 630 -20.53 20.50 -32.65
C SER A 630 -21.94 20.69 -32.07
N LYS A 631 -22.81 19.69 -32.22
CA LYS A 631 -24.21 19.74 -31.78
C LYS A 631 -24.36 19.51 -30.27
N TYR A 632 -23.49 18.69 -29.68
CA TYR A 632 -23.53 18.31 -28.27
C TYR A 632 -22.24 18.70 -27.54
N PRO A 633 -22.09 19.95 -27.08
CA PRO A 633 -20.90 20.41 -26.35
C PRO A 633 -20.63 19.67 -25.02
N ALA A 634 -21.59 18.87 -24.53
CA ALA A 634 -21.42 18.01 -23.37
C ALA A 634 -20.55 16.77 -23.68
N LEU A 635 -20.30 16.46 -24.94
CA LEU A 635 -19.54 15.28 -25.38
C LEU A 635 -18.04 15.53 -25.22
N VAL A 636 -17.37 14.71 -24.39
CA VAL A 636 -15.96 14.91 -24.00
C VAL A 636 -15.05 13.71 -24.25
N SER A 637 -15.61 12.55 -24.61
CA SER A 637 -14.84 11.34 -24.88
C SER A 637 -15.50 10.46 -25.94
N PHE A 638 -14.69 9.91 -26.83
CA PHE A 638 -15.00 8.86 -27.80
C PHE A 638 -14.12 7.66 -27.56
N GLU A 639 -14.71 6.48 -27.52
CA GLU A 639 -14.03 5.19 -27.56
C GLU A 639 -14.44 4.47 -28.85
N ASP A 640 -13.44 3.81 -29.42
CA ASP A 640 -13.49 3.03 -30.64
C ASP A 640 -14.36 3.57 -31.79
N PRO A 641 -14.12 4.81 -32.26
CA PRO A 641 -14.88 5.41 -33.36
C PRO A 641 -14.72 4.68 -34.70
N PHE A 642 -13.67 3.86 -34.87
CA PHE A 642 -13.39 3.13 -36.10
C PHE A 642 -12.90 1.71 -35.79
N ASP A 643 -12.82 0.88 -36.83
CA ASP A 643 -12.32 -0.49 -36.77
C ASP A 643 -10.89 -0.57 -36.20
N GLU A 644 -10.58 -1.69 -35.54
CA GLU A 644 -9.31 -1.94 -34.85
C GLU A 644 -8.04 -1.81 -35.72
N ASP A 645 -8.17 -1.89 -37.05
CA ASP A 645 -7.07 -1.71 -38.00
C ASP A 645 -7.19 -0.44 -38.88
N ASP A 646 -8.24 0.37 -38.74
CA ASP A 646 -8.44 1.63 -39.48
C ASP A 646 -7.69 2.82 -38.85
N TRP A 647 -6.37 2.67 -38.71
CA TRP A 647 -5.48 3.67 -38.12
C TRP A 647 -5.58 5.07 -38.75
N ASP A 648 -5.86 5.14 -40.04
CA ASP A 648 -5.90 6.40 -40.80
C ASP A 648 -7.14 7.22 -40.44
N SER A 649 -8.30 6.60 -40.32
CA SER A 649 -9.53 7.29 -39.86
C SER A 649 -9.38 7.78 -38.42
N TYR A 650 -8.81 6.95 -37.54
CA TYR A 650 -8.45 7.34 -36.16
C TYR A 650 -7.57 8.60 -36.13
N ALA A 651 -6.44 8.59 -36.84
CA ALA A 651 -5.51 9.71 -36.86
C ALA A 651 -6.16 10.99 -37.39
N LYS A 652 -6.99 10.89 -38.44
CA LYS A 652 -7.74 12.03 -38.99
C LYS A 652 -8.75 12.60 -38.00
N LEU A 653 -9.52 11.75 -37.32
CA LEU A 653 -10.49 12.21 -36.32
C LEU A 653 -9.76 12.86 -35.15
N THR A 654 -8.77 12.19 -34.57
CA THR A 654 -7.98 12.67 -33.42
C THR A 654 -7.29 14.01 -33.71
N ALA A 655 -6.82 14.24 -34.93
CA ALA A 655 -6.25 15.53 -35.33
C ALA A 655 -7.30 16.67 -35.45
N SER A 656 -8.59 16.32 -35.59
CA SER A 656 -9.67 17.27 -35.87
C SER A 656 -10.53 17.63 -34.64
N VAL A 657 -10.36 16.94 -33.51
CA VAL A 657 -11.17 17.14 -32.30
C VAL A 657 -10.30 17.39 -31.07
N SER A 658 -10.80 18.19 -30.12
CA SER A 658 -10.10 18.49 -28.85
C SER A 658 -10.44 17.50 -27.71
N LEU A 659 -11.48 16.70 -27.90
CA LEU A 659 -11.96 15.73 -26.90
C LEU A 659 -11.00 14.53 -26.74
N GLN A 660 -11.32 13.67 -25.78
CA GLN A 660 -10.59 12.42 -25.59
C GLN A 660 -10.99 11.38 -26.65
N VAL A 661 -10.01 10.79 -27.35
CA VAL A 661 -10.20 9.63 -28.23
C VAL A 661 -9.48 8.46 -27.59
N VAL A 662 -10.24 7.51 -27.08
CA VAL A 662 -9.81 6.29 -26.40
C VAL A 662 -9.68 5.18 -27.44
N GLY A 663 -8.56 4.47 -27.41
CA GLY A 663 -8.42 3.20 -28.12
C GLY A 663 -8.60 2.02 -27.17
N ASP A 664 -9.56 1.16 -27.46
CA ASP A 664 -9.83 -0.12 -26.81
C ASP A 664 -9.42 -1.28 -27.71
N ASP A 665 -10.25 -1.72 -28.66
CA ASP A 665 -9.93 -2.77 -29.63
C ASP A 665 -8.71 -2.39 -30.48
N LEU A 666 -8.58 -1.10 -30.83
CA LEU A 666 -7.41 -0.57 -31.54
C LEU A 666 -6.08 -0.91 -30.83
N LEU A 667 -6.07 -0.91 -29.50
CA LEU A 667 -4.88 -0.99 -28.67
C LEU A 667 -4.76 -2.31 -27.89
N CYS A 668 -5.87 -2.95 -27.52
CA CYS A 668 -5.96 -4.20 -26.77
C CYS A 668 -5.14 -4.26 -25.48
N THR A 669 -4.90 -3.11 -24.82
CA THR A 669 -3.91 -3.00 -23.73
C THR A 669 -2.53 -3.60 -24.11
N ASN A 670 -2.22 -3.70 -25.41
CA ASN A 670 -1.05 -4.37 -25.97
C ASN A 670 0.06 -3.35 -26.22
N PRO A 671 1.24 -3.47 -25.57
CA PRO A 671 2.33 -2.50 -25.72
C PRO A 671 2.77 -2.24 -27.18
N LYS A 672 2.72 -3.23 -28.07
CA LYS A 672 3.09 -3.06 -29.48
C LYS A 672 2.09 -2.18 -30.22
N ARG A 673 0.78 -2.40 -30.00
CA ARG A 673 -0.27 -1.58 -30.62
C ARG A 673 -0.34 -0.19 -30.02
N ILE A 674 -0.10 -0.05 -28.71
CA ILE A 674 0.04 1.26 -28.05
C ILE A 674 1.18 2.07 -28.70
N GLN A 675 2.35 1.46 -28.91
CA GLN A 675 3.48 2.11 -29.59
C GLN A 675 3.12 2.55 -31.02
N GLU A 676 2.44 1.70 -31.78
CA GLU A 676 2.02 2.06 -33.15
C GLU A 676 0.97 3.18 -33.12
N GLY A 677 0.00 3.14 -32.20
CA GLY A 677 -0.98 4.20 -32.01
C GLY A 677 -0.35 5.55 -31.67
N ILE A 678 0.67 5.55 -30.80
CA ILE A 678 1.47 6.76 -30.47
C ILE A 678 2.15 7.30 -31.74
N LYS A 679 2.85 6.43 -32.47
CA LYS A 679 3.57 6.80 -33.70
C LYS A 679 2.64 7.36 -34.78
N LYS A 680 1.46 6.76 -34.93
CA LYS A 680 0.44 7.17 -35.91
C LYS A 680 -0.43 8.33 -35.43
N LYS A 681 -0.33 8.73 -34.16
CA LYS A 681 -1.20 9.72 -33.50
C LYS A 681 -2.68 9.35 -33.65
N ALA A 682 -2.97 8.05 -33.54
CA ALA A 682 -4.28 7.49 -33.83
C ALA A 682 -5.33 7.87 -32.78
N CYS A 683 -4.93 7.90 -31.51
CA CYS A 683 -5.79 8.26 -30.39
C CYS A 683 -4.99 9.06 -29.35
N ASN A 684 -5.63 9.45 -28.24
CA ASN A 684 -5.00 10.24 -27.17
C ASN A 684 -5.35 9.73 -25.76
N ALA A 685 -5.93 8.54 -25.66
CA ALA A 685 -6.19 7.81 -24.42
C ALA A 685 -6.17 6.30 -24.66
N LEU A 686 -5.78 5.57 -23.62
CA LEU A 686 -5.81 4.10 -23.57
C LEU A 686 -7.00 3.64 -22.73
N LEU A 687 -7.81 2.69 -23.24
CA LEU A 687 -8.66 1.88 -22.38
C LEU A 687 -7.82 0.72 -21.82
N LEU A 688 -7.69 0.66 -20.50
CA LEU A 688 -6.84 -0.34 -19.84
C LEU A 688 -7.71 -1.45 -19.24
N LYS A 689 -7.64 -2.63 -19.85
CA LYS A 689 -8.33 -3.85 -19.40
C LYS A 689 -7.29 -4.92 -19.04
N LEU A 690 -7.19 -5.30 -17.77
CA LEU A 690 -6.13 -6.22 -17.33
C LEU A 690 -6.17 -7.57 -18.06
N ASN A 691 -7.37 -8.09 -18.34
CA ASN A 691 -7.52 -9.40 -18.96
C ASN A 691 -7.20 -9.40 -20.46
N GLN A 692 -7.14 -8.23 -21.12
CA GLN A 692 -6.65 -8.13 -22.50
C GLN A 692 -5.14 -8.33 -22.59
N ILE A 693 -4.37 -8.06 -21.52
CA ILE A 693 -2.92 -8.27 -21.50
C ILE A 693 -2.49 -9.45 -20.63
N GLY A 694 -3.22 -9.76 -19.56
CA GLY A 694 -3.13 -11.00 -18.79
C GLY A 694 -2.26 -10.96 -17.53
N THR A 695 -1.59 -9.85 -17.18
CA THR A 695 -0.87 -9.69 -15.91
C THR A 695 -0.98 -8.27 -15.34
N VAL A 696 -0.82 -8.14 -14.02
CA VAL A 696 -0.72 -6.84 -13.34
C VAL A 696 0.52 -6.08 -13.83
N SER A 697 1.67 -6.74 -13.96
CA SER A 697 2.91 -6.09 -14.39
C SER A 697 2.86 -5.53 -15.80
N GLU A 698 2.29 -6.26 -16.77
CA GLU A 698 2.13 -5.73 -18.14
C GLU A 698 1.07 -4.62 -18.21
N SER A 699 0.02 -4.68 -17.38
CA SER A 699 -0.97 -3.61 -17.25
C SER A 699 -0.34 -2.30 -16.77
N ILE A 700 0.52 -2.36 -15.74
CA ILE A 700 1.28 -1.19 -15.25
C ILE A 700 2.20 -0.64 -16.35
N LYS A 701 2.86 -1.50 -17.13
CA LYS A 701 3.72 -1.08 -18.25
C LYS A 701 2.91 -0.42 -19.37
N ALA A 702 1.73 -0.94 -19.71
CA ALA A 702 0.83 -0.32 -20.69
C ALA A 702 0.38 1.08 -20.24
N PHE A 703 0.01 1.23 -18.95
CA PHE A 703 -0.28 2.52 -18.35
C PHE A 703 0.91 3.50 -18.47
N GLN A 704 2.11 3.08 -18.06
CA GLN A 704 3.31 3.91 -18.11
C GLN A 704 3.66 4.34 -19.53
N LEU A 705 3.52 3.45 -20.51
CA LEU A 705 3.73 3.76 -21.92
C LEU A 705 2.76 4.82 -22.43
N ALA A 706 1.46 4.66 -22.16
CA ALA A 706 0.45 5.66 -22.53
C ALA A 706 0.73 7.02 -21.85
N ARG A 707 1.03 7.03 -20.55
CA ARG A 707 1.37 8.26 -19.83
C ARG A 707 2.63 8.95 -20.37
N SER A 708 3.64 8.20 -20.78
CA SER A 708 4.85 8.77 -21.39
C SER A 708 4.57 9.52 -22.70
N ALA A 709 3.50 9.13 -23.41
CA ALA A 709 3.01 9.81 -24.61
C ALA A 709 1.99 10.92 -24.31
N HIS A 710 1.81 11.30 -23.04
CA HIS A 710 0.81 12.27 -22.61
C HIS A 710 -0.60 11.85 -23.05
N TRP A 711 -0.96 10.58 -22.86
CA TRP A 711 -2.31 10.07 -23.07
C TRP A 711 -3.10 9.98 -21.76
N GLY A 712 -4.43 10.11 -21.87
CA GLY A 712 -5.36 9.65 -20.84
C GLY A 712 -5.27 8.14 -20.65
N VAL A 713 -5.69 7.63 -19.49
CA VAL A 713 -5.80 6.19 -19.28
C VAL A 713 -7.06 5.91 -18.48
N MET A 714 -8.05 5.33 -19.15
CA MET A 714 -9.31 4.93 -18.55
C MET A 714 -9.23 3.45 -18.16
N VAL A 715 -9.19 3.17 -16.86
CA VAL A 715 -9.27 1.77 -16.39
C VAL A 715 -10.68 1.25 -16.66
N SER A 716 -10.79 0.05 -17.19
CA SER A 716 -12.07 -0.51 -17.63
C SER A 716 -12.39 -1.86 -17.01
N HIS A 717 -13.68 -2.07 -16.74
CA HIS A 717 -14.28 -3.39 -16.55
C HIS A 717 -14.34 -4.21 -17.86
N ARG A 718 -14.99 -5.38 -17.79
CA ARG A 718 -15.54 -6.09 -18.95
C ARG A 718 -17.04 -6.34 -18.78
N SER A 719 -17.72 -6.70 -19.86
CA SER A 719 -19.17 -6.98 -19.85
C SER A 719 -19.54 -8.19 -18.98
N GLY A 720 -18.70 -9.23 -18.88
CA GLY A 720 -18.82 -10.28 -17.87
C GLY A 720 -17.93 -10.00 -16.66
N GLU A 721 -18.43 -9.25 -15.68
CA GLU A 721 -17.68 -8.95 -14.46
C GLU A 721 -17.96 -9.94 -13.32
N THR A 722 -17.18 -9.83 -12.26
CA THR A 722 -17.36 -10.56 -11.00
C THR A 722 -17.58 -9.59 -9.84
N GLU A 723 -17.76 -10.09 -8.63
CA GLU A 723 -17.79 -9.27 -7.40
C GLU A 723 -16.42 -8.67 -7.04
N ASP A 724 -15.34 -9.10 -7.72
CA ASP A 724 -13.97 -8.69 -7.42
C ASP A 724 -13.76 -7.19 -7.66
N THR A 725 -13.20 -6.46 -6.71
CA THR A 725 -13.04 -4.99 -6.80
C THR A 725 -11.67 -4.52 -7.26
N PHE A 726 -10.80 -5.39 -7.79
CA PHE A 726 -9.39 -5.09 -8.07
C PHE A 726 -9.18 -3.81 -8.90
N ILE A 727 -10.01 -3.58 -9.92
CA ILE A 727 -9.83 -2.43 -10.81
C ILE A 727 -10.09 -1.07 -10.12
N ALA A 728 -10.83 -1.05 -9.01
CA ALA A 728 -11.02 0.14 -8.18
C ALA A 728 -9.70 0.54 -7.47
N ASP A 729 -9.00 -0.44 -6.89
CA ASP A 729 -7.69 -0.22 -6.31
C ASP A 729 -6.63 0.07 -7.39
N LEU A 730 -6.74 -0.57 -8.57
CA LEU A 730 -5.83 -0.35 -9.69
C LEU A 730 -5.88 1.10 -10.18
N VAL A 731 -7.08 1.64 -10.44
CA VAL A 731 -7.19 3.01 -10.99
C VAL A 731 -6.64 4.06 -10.03
N VAL A 732 -6.81 3.86 -8.72
CA VAL A 732 -6.26 4.75 -7.68
C VAL A 732 -4.76 4.58 -7.56
N GLY A 733 -4.25 3.34 -7.51
CA GLY A 733 -2.82 3.05 -7.43
C GLY A 733 -2.03 3.54 -8.65
N LEU A 734 -2.62 3.43 -9.84
CA LEU A 734 -2.06 4.02 -11.06
C LEU A 734 -2.23 5.54 -11.10
N GLY A 735 -3.17 6.10 -10.33
CA GLY A 735 -3.67 7.46 -10.46
C GLY A 735 -4.04 7.79 -11.91
N ALA A 736 -4.86 6.94 -12.51
CA ALA A 736 -5.26 7.05 -13.91
C ALA A 736 -6.25 8.19 -14.17
N GLY A 737 -7.01 8.61 -13.14
CA GLY A 737 -7.89 9.77 -13.21
C GLY A 737 -9.27 9.51 -13.79
N GLU A 738 -9.49 8.34 -14.40
CA GLU A 738 -10.77 7.96 -15.00
C GLU A 738 -10.98 6.44 -14.96
N ILE A 739 -12.24 6.02 -14.76
CA ILE A 739 -12.65 4.60 -14.74
C ILE A 739 -14.00 4.41 -15.42
N LYS A 740 -14.11 3.40 -16.29
CA LYS A 740 -15.39 2.89 -16.83
C LYS A 740 -15.68 1.54 -16.21
N THR A 741 -16.67 1.47 -15.32
CA THR A 741 -17.04 0.19 -14.68
C THR A 741 -18.55 -0.06 -14.62
N GLY A 742 -19.28 0.41 -15.64
CA GLY A 742 -20.71 0.16 -15.86
C GLY A 742 -21.64 1.20 -15.22
N ALA A 743 -22.94 0.95 -15.24
CA ALA A 743 -23.94 1.82 -14.64
C ALA A 743 -23.84 1.88 -13.11
N THR A 744 -24.56 2.82 -12.49
CA THR A 744 -24.91 2.75 -11.05
C THR A 744 -25.99 1.71 -10.77
N CYS A 745 -25.88 0.54 -11.40
CA CYS A 745 -26.81 -0.57 -11.35
C CYS A 745 -26.04 -1.89 -11.53
N ARG A 746 -26.55 -2.97 -10.93
CA ARG A 746 -25.94 -4.31 -10.85
C ARG A 746 -24.66 -4.35 -9.98
N SER A 747 -24.60 -5.33 -9.09
CA SER A 747 -23.64 -5.32 -7.97
C SER A 747 -22.19 -5.56 -8.40
N GLU A 748 -21.94 -6.26 -9.50
CA GLU A 748 -20.60 -6.42 -10.06
C GLU A 748 -20.00 -5.08 -10.52
N ARG A 749 -20.85 -4.08 -10.80
CA ARG A 749 -20.47 -2.69 -11.14
C ARG A 749 -20.33 -1.87 -9.86
N LEU A 750 -21.38 -1.87 -9.05
CA LEU A 750 -21.43 -1.15 -7.78
C LEU A 750 -20.34 -1.60 -6.80
N ALA A 751 -19.86 -2.84 -6.87
CA ALA A 751 -18.76 -3.31 -6.04
C ALA A 751 -17.50 -2.43 -6.20
N LYS A 752 -17.18 -2.02 -7.44
CA LYS A 752 -16.03 -1.16 -7.74
C LYS A 752 -16.27 0.27 -7.30
N TYR A 753 -17.45 0.82 -7.60
CA TYR A 753 -17.81 2.18 -7.15
C TYR A 753 -17.85 2.30 -5.63
N ASN A 754 -18.41 1.30 -4.94
CA ASN A 754 -18.41 1.24 -3.48
C ASN A 754 -17.01 1.08 -2.92
N GLN A 755 -16.12 0.34 -3.59
CA GLN A 755 -14.72 0.25 -3.20
C GLN A 755 -14.01 1.61 -3.33
N LEU A 756 -14.27 2.36 -4.40
CA LEU A 756 -13.72 3.72 -4.56
C LEU A 756 -14.21 4.68 -3.47
N MET A 757 -15.47 4.58 -3.03
CA MET A 757 -15.94 5.35 -1.86
C MET A 757 -15.19 4.97 -0.57
N ARG A 758 -14.91 3.69 -0.35
CA ARG A 758 -14.13 3.24 0.83
C ARG A 758 -12.70 3.73 0.76
N ILE A 759 -12.08 3.70 -0.40
CA ILE A 759 -10.73 4.22 -0.62
C ILE A 759 -10.69 5.74 -0.37
N GLU A 760 -11.68 6.49 -0.88
CA GLU A 760 -11.81 7.92 -0.60
C GLU A 760 -11.95 8.21 0.90
N GLU A 761 -12.79 7.44 1.61
CA GLU A 761 -12.96 7.56 3.05
C GLU A 761 -11.67 7.24 3.83
N GLU A 762 -10.96 6.18 3.43
CA GLU A 762 -9.70 5.75 4.05
C GLU A 762 -8.58 6.78 3.88
N LEU A 763 -8.48 7.39 2.70
CA LEU A 763 -7.46 8.39 2.39
C LEU A 763 -7.72 9.75 3.05
N GLY A 764 -8.99 10.11 3.29
CA GLY A 764 -9.36 11.40 3.87
C GLY A 764 -8.76 12.58 3.10
N SER A 765 -7.96 13.42 3.77
CA SER A 765 -7.32 14.58 3.15
C SER A 765 -6.23 14.27 2.12
N HIS A 766 -5.80 13.01 2.01
CA HIS A 766 -4.82 12.55 1.02
C HIS A 766 -5.45 12.15 -0.33
N ALA A 767 -6.78 12.21 -0.44
CA ALA A 767 -7.50 11.99 -1.68
C ALA A 767 -7.77 13.32 -2.41
N THR A 768 -7.41 13.39 -3.69
CA THR A 768 -7.87 14.46 -4.61
C THR A 768 -8.71 13.84 -5.71
N PHE A 769 -9.86 14.42 -6.02
CA PHE A 769 -10.69 13.97 -7.14
C PHE A 769 -10.20 14.59 -8.46
N ALA A 770 -10.07 13.78 -9.51
CA ALA A 770 -9.49 14.24 -10.78
C ALA A 770 -10.32 15.34 -11.48
N GLY A 771 -11.66 15.27 -11.37
CA GLY A 771 -12.60 16.27 -11.90
C GLY A 771 -12.35 16.65 -13.36
N GLU A 772 -12.36 17.95 -13.66
CA GLU A 772 -12.07 18.51 -15.00
C GLU A 772 -10.70 18.09 -15.56
N SER A 773 -9.76 17.67 -14.71
CA SER A 773 -8.42 17.21 -15.11
C SER A 773 -8.35 15.69 -15.28
N PHE A 774 -9.47 14.98 -15.45
CA PHE A 774 -9.52 13.50 -15.54
C PHE A 774 -8.50 12.88 -16.51
N ARG A 775 -8.26 13.51 -17.67
CA ARG A 775 -7.27 13.07 -18.67
C ARG A 775 -5.84 13.16 -18.13
N PHE A 776 -5.55 14.23 -17.38
CA PHE A 776 -4.21 14.56 -16.84
C PHE A 776 -4.35 15.10 -15.41
N PRO A 777 -4.58 14.23 -14.42
CA PRO A 777 -4.75 14.67 -13.05
C PRO A 777 -3.53 15.45 -12.54
N LYS A 778 -3.78 16.51 -11.78
CA LYS A 778 -2.75 17.44 -11.31
C LYS A 778 -1.98 16.94 -10.11
#